data_AF-A0A517TQ86-F1
#
_entry.id   AF-A0A517TQ86-F1
#
_cell.length_a   1.000
_cell.length_b   1.000
_cell.length_c   1.000
_cell.angle_alpha   90.00
_cell.angle_beta   90.00
_cell.angle_gamma   90.00
#
_symmetry.space_group_name_H-M   'P 1'
#
loop_
_entity.id
_entity.type
_entity.pdbx_description
1 polymer ?
#
loop_
_entity_poly.entity_id
_entity_poly.type
_entity_poly.pdbx_seq_one_letter_code
_entity_poly.pdbx_strand_id
1 'polypeptide(L)'
;MRLTLRTLLSYLDNVLDDPSRAELERQIESNENASEWIHRTRDVMRRLKLGAPDVDGASSVDDPNTVAEYLDRTLPEESVAEFERVCLESDAMLAEVASCHRVLAMVLAERPDVDPDTQKRLHRLQADLAEATRSRVETAHPKPMAAESPRTPEPAPNPGRPEKPVPEYLRQQDEGSWLRWAPAIAALLLLAITAGLAFRPGGWLNPAPQVAKQDGEPLVVPELADDLQEAAGEAEGTADDATEPVANPAESEGTEQETPSEATGDGEELVDESETEITSEPEATSKSEPDTEVPVEVTDPADPAEEVMEEPANEAAADQPEVLDDPTPEDPEPALPEFTPPPIRYLSAADQIGLREIEPGSWRRLEIDAELSEPTRFVSAPTYRNAFVLGPGVGAELVDLTVAVLSPSPDAETPPRVELTYGRLVLSQEGDSEEPVTVEVVIDSVPYAATLGPGAVLAIAADRPFDSGHPALEARAPLVAMAHGLAGTIEWSSADVGLKTTKPRPWIIVGDEAARIPAALSDAGWVDRLEVSPADRYAQPELARGLLTGEPVWPQLLVVAGEESFQEVRSLAARAAAAVGHPDPLVDSFRLAKESARWRENLQMLRDTASRSVAQAGEIQRVFGEMFGERTAEELIDMVIGFRDEEIGFDAETVARGVLPEVIVPALKSDDLATRVLASLVLEDAIEPMERPYRPLDSARKRLQAIRRVEKQLLDGDLTPRGR
;
A
#
# COMPACT_ATOMS: atom_id res chain seq x y z
N MET A 1 -13.76 6.57 52.02
CA MET A 1 -14.43 6.03 50.81
C MET A 1 -14.78 4.57 51.07
N ARG A 2 -15.21 3.76 50.09
CA ARG A 2 -14.97 2.31 50.16
C ARG A 2 -13.53 2.07 49.69
N LEU A 3 -12.79 1.24 50.41
CA LEU A 3 -11.44 0.82 50.02
C LEU A 3 -11.59 -0.36 49.06
N THR A 4 -11.30 -0.14 47.78
CA THR A 4 -11.44 -1.13 46.70
C THR A 4 -10.22 -1.02 45.79
N LEU A 5 -9.93 -2.04 44.98
CA LEU A 5 -8.80 -2.03 44.05
C LEU A 5 -8.85 -0.79 43.14
N ARG A 6 -10.03 -0.41 42.64
CA ARG A 6 -10.22 0.79 41.81
C ARG A 6 -9.78 2.08 42.54
N THR A 7 -10.11 2.25 43.82
CA THR A 7 -9.68 3.44 44.59
C THR A 7 -8.20 3.43 44.93
N LEU A 8 -7.58 2.25 45.09
CA LEU A 8 -6.14 2.10 45.24
C LEU A 8 -5.37 2.46 43.96
N LEU A 9 -5.88 2.06 42.78
CA LEU A 9 -5.30 2.45 41.49
C LEU A 9 -5.41 3.96 41.24
N SER A 10 -6.57 4.57 41.52
CA SER A 10 -6.74 6.03 41.42
C SER A 10 -5.83 6.82 42.38
N TYR A 11 -5.46 6.25 43.54
CA TYR A 11 -4.44 6.80 44.44
C TYR A 11 -3.02 6.63 43.88
N LEU A 12 -2.67 5.43 43.39
CA LEU A 12 -1.37 5.14 42.78
C LEU A 12 -1.05 6.06 41.59
N ASP A 13 -2.05 6.37 40.77
CA ASP A 13 -1.89 7.17 39.56
C ASP A 13 -2.20 8.67 39.73
N ASN A 14 -2.34 9.17 40.96
CA ASN A 14 -2.48 10.59 41.25
C ASN A 14 -3.77 11.22 40.65
N VAL A 15 -4.79 10.41 40.32
CA VAL A 15 -6.04 10.83 39.68
C VAL A 15 -7.04 11.44 40.69
N LEU A 16 -6.89 11.12 41.98
CA LEU A 16 -7.74 11.63 43.06
C LEU A 16 -7.45 13.09 43.43
N ASP A 17 -8.51 13.83 43.75
CA ASP A 17 -8.48 15.15 44.38
C ASP A 17 -7.83 15.13 45.78
N ASP A 18 -7.23 16.26 46.19
CA ASP A 18 -6.49 16.40 47.45
C ASP A 18 -7.25 15.94 48.72
N PRO A 19 -8.53 16.32 48.97
CA PRO A 19 -9.22 15.88 50.17
C PRO A 19 -9.59 14.38 50.13
N SER A 20 -9.98 13.83 48.97
CA SER A 20 -10.21 12.39 48.83
C SER A 20 -8.92 11.58 49.02
N ARG A 21 -7.80 12.09 48.51
CA ARG A 21 -6.47 11.49 48.64
C ARG A 21 -6.01 11.44 50.10
N ALA A 22 -6.10 12.55 50.82
CA ALA A 22 -5.73 12.64 52.24
C ALA A 22 -6.63 11.78 53.16
N GLU A 23 -7.85 11.45 52.73
CA GLU A 23 -8.75 10.54 53.45
C GLU A 23 -8.47 9.06 53.11
N LEU A 24 -8.09 8.75 51.87
CA LEU A 24 -7.61 7.41 51.51
C LEU A 24 -6.24 7.08 52.12
N GLU A 25 -5.34 8.07 52.24
CA GLU A 25 -4.03 7.91 52.87
C GLU A 25 -4.17 7.42 54.33
N ARG A 26 -5.06 8.04 55.12
CA ARG A 26 -5.41 7.55 56.48
C ARG A 26 -6.02 6.14 56.46
N GLN A 27 -6.86 5.83 55.47
CA GLN A 27 -7.48 4.51 55.33
C GLN A 27 -6.43 3.43 54.95
N ILE A 28 -5.35 3.80 54.26
CA ILE A 28 -4.20 2.95 53.95
C ILE A 28 -3.31 2.77 55.20
N GLU A 29 -2.99 3.86 55.93
CA GLU A 29 -2.22 3.80 57.18
C GLU A 29 -2.92 2.96 58.27
N SER A 30 -4.25 2.98 58.31
CA SER A 30 -5.05 2.20 59.28
C SER A 30 -5.35 0.76 58.86
N ASN A 31 -4.94 0.31 57.66
CA ASN A 31 -5.23 -1.02 57.14
C ASN A 31 -3.98 -1.67 56.52
N GLU A 32 -3.40 -2.61 57.26
CA GLU A 32 -2.17 -3.33 56.90
C GLU A 32 -2.26 -3.99 55.51
N ASN A 33 -3.39 -4.63 55.19
CA ASN A 33 -3.64 -5.25 53.88
C ASN A 33 -3.62 -4.23 52.72
N ALA A 34 -4.09 -2.99 52.96
CA ALA A 34 -4.12 -1.95 51.93
C ALA A 34 -2.70 -1.52 51.53
N SER A 35 -1.82 -1.44 52.52
CA SER A 35 -0.40 -1.16 52.32
C SER A 35 0.30 -2.32 51.60
N GLU A 36 0.01 -3.58 51.98
CA GLU A 36 0.52 -4.76 51.28
C GLU A 36 0.12 -4.78 49.79
N TRP A 37 -1.16 -4.54 49.48
CA TRP A 37 -1.65 -4.51 48.10
C TRP A 37 -0.98 -3.40 47.28
N ILE A 38 -0.82 -2.20 47.84
CA ILE A 38 -0.09 -1.08 47.20
C ILE A 38 1.37 -1.46 46.87
N HIS A 39 2.04 -2.18 47.77
CA HIS A 39 3.39 -2.67 47.52
C HIS A 39 3.40 -3.76 46.43
N ARG A 40 2.50 -4.75 46.51
CA ARG A 40 2.39 -5.84 45.55
C ARG A 40 2.11 -5.31 44.13
N THR A 41 1.16 -4.41 43.93
CA THR A 41 0.88 -3.80 42.61
C THR A 41 2.10 -3.08 42.06
N ARG A 42 2.82 -2.29 42.88
CA ARG A 42 4.04 -1.57 42.45
C ARG A 42 5.19 -2.50 42.07
N ASP A 43 5.34 -3.63 42.76
CA ASP A 43 6.37 -4.62 42.45
C ASP A 43 6.02 -5.44 41.22
N VAL A 44 4.76 -5.87 41.09
CA VAL A 44 4.20 -6.57 39.92
C VAL A 44 4.38 -5.74 38.65
N MET A 45 4.02 -4.46 38.67
CA MET A 45 4.20 -3.47 37.59
C MET A 45 5.67 -3.25 37.15
N ARG A 46 6.65 -3.84 37.84
CA ARG A 46 8.10 -3.74 37.53
C ARG A 46 8.71 -5.04 37.02
N ARG A 47 7.94 -6.14 36.94
CA ARG A 47 8.45 -7.47 36.56
C ARG A 47 8.37 -7.69 35.04
N LEU A 48 9.46 -7.39 34.35
CA LEU A 48 9.71 -7.69 32.92
C LEU A 48 9.67 -9.20 32.51
N LYS A 49 9.10 -10.07 33.36
CA LYS A 49 9.00 -11.53 33.16
C LYS A 49 7.65 -12.12 33.62
N LEU A 50 6.64 -11.27 33.83
CA LEU A 50 5.26 -11.75 33.87
C LEU A 50 4.83 -12.08 32.43
N GLY A 51 4.11 -13.18 32.26
CA GLY A 51 3.36 -13.42 31.02
C GLY A 51 2.11 -12.55 31.01
N ALA A 52 1.61 -12.23 29.81
CA ALA A 52 0.25 -11.71 29.66
C ALA A 52 -0.78 -12.78 30.06
N PRO A 53 -2.01 -12.40 30.46
CA PRO A 53 -3.14 -13.32 30.54
C PRO A 53 -3.43 -13.99 29.18
N ASP A 54 -3.96 -15.21 29.19
CA ASP A 54 -4.42 -15.90 27.98
C ASP A 54 -5.74 -15.26 27.50
N VAL A 55 -5.75 -14.73 26.28
CA VAL A 55 -6.88 -13.96 25.71
C VAL A 55 -8.13 -14.82 25.51
N ASP A 56 -7.96 -16.13 25.30
CA ASP A 56 -9.02 -17.12 25.12
C ASP A 56 -9.41 -17.83 26.45
N GLY A 57 -9.21 -17.14 27.58
CA GLY A 57 -9.39 -17.70 28.93
C GLY A 57 -10.81 -18.24 29.18
N ALA A 58 -10.91 -19.50 29.61
CA ALA A 58 -12.19 -20.16 29.91
C ALA A 58 -12.90 -19.62 31.18
N SER A 59 -12.31 -18.63 31.86
CA SER A 59 -12.87 -17.91 33.00
C SER A 59 -13.36 -16.53 32.55
N SER A 60 -14.63 -16.20 32.88
CA SER A 60 -15.32 -14.93 32.57
C SER A 60 -14.71 -13.66 33.23
N VAL A 61 -13.46 -13.73 33.69
CA VAL A 61 -12.74 -12.67 34.41
C VAL A 61 -11.43 -12.30 33.69
N ASP A 62 -10.91 -13.19 32.84
CA ASP A 62 -9.70 -12.95 32.03
C ASP A 62 -10.02 -12.26 30.68
N ASP A 63 -11.31 -12.05 30.38
CA ASP A 63 -11.81 -11.35 29.18
C ASP A 63 -11.44 -9.84 29.18
N PRO A 64 -10.82 -9.33 28.11
CA PRO A 64 -10.50 -7.91 27.97
C PRO A 64 -11.69 -6.95 28.06
N ASN A 65 -12.91 -7.36 27.67
CA ASN A 65 -14.09 -6.51 27.77
C ASN A 65 -14.49 -6.29 29.23
N THR A 66 -14.47 -7.35 30.04
CA THR A 66 -14.69 -7.30 31.50
C THR A 66 -13.66 -6.40 32.19
N VAL A 67 -12.40 -6.40 31.75
CA VAL A 67 -11.38 -5.45 32.22
C VAL A 67 -11.73 -4.00 31.86
N ALA A 68 -12.18 -3.75 30.63
CA ALA A 68 -12.60 -2.42 30.18
C ALA A 68 -13.83 -1.91 30.96
N GLU A 69 -14.87 -2.74 31.13
CA GLU A 69 -16.07 -2.42 31.91
C GLU A 69 -15.75 -2.13 33.38
N TYR A 70 -14.78 -2.86 33.95
CA TYR A 70 -14.30 -2.59 35.31
C TYR A 70 -13.60 -1.23 35.42
N LEU A 71 -12.85 -0.80 34.40
CA LEU A 71 -12.17 0.50 34.40
C LEU A 71 -13.13 1.67 34.15
N ASP A 72 -14.04 1.54 33.18
CA ASP A 72 -15.06 2.56 32.85
C ASP A 72 -16.23 2.61 33.86
N ARG A 73 -16.29 1.63 34.77
CA ARG A 73 -17.30 1.48 35.85
C ARG A 73 -18.69 1.09 35.35
N THR A 74 -18.80 0.49 34.17
CA THR A 74 -20.03 -0.10 33.63
C THR A 74 -20.31 -1.50 34.19
N LEU A 75 -19.27 -2.21 34.67
CA LEU A 75 -19.40 -3.57 35.24
C LEU A 75 -20.38 -3.61 36.45
N PRO A 76 -21.33 -4.56 36.52
CA PRO A 76 -22.30 -4.67 37.62
C PRO A 76 -21.69 -4.80 39.02
N GLU A 77 -22.32 -4.20 40.05
CA GLU A 77 -21.80 -4.20 41.43
C GLU A 77 -21.60 -5.60 42.02
N GLU A 78 -22.38 -6.60 41.59
CA GLU A 78 -22.23 -8.00 42.02
C GLU A 78 -20.94 -8.62 41.47
N SER A 79 -20.64 -8.41 40.17
CA SER A 79 -19.43 -8.90 39.50
C SER A 79 -18.15 -8.18 39.95
N VAL A 80 -18.24 -6.89 40.30
CA VAL A 80 -17.09 -6.08 40.76
C VAL A 80 -16.37 -6.72 41.95
N ALA A 81 -17.10 -7.31 42.91
CA ALA A 81 -16.50 -7.92 44.09
C ALA A 81 -15.75 -9.24 43.78
N GLU A 82 -16.20 -9.99 42.76
CA GLU A 82 -15.50 -11.18 42.27
C GLU A 82 -14.28 -10.80 41.42
N PHE A 83 -14.43 -9.81 40.52
CA PHE A 83 -13.34 -9.31 39.70
C PHE A 83 -12.17 -8.77 40.54
N GLU A 84 -12.44 -7.92 41.54
CA GLU A 84 -11.39 -7.40 42.44
C GLU A 84 -10.69 -8.52 43.23
N ARG A 85 -11.42 -9.59 43.60
CA ARG A 85 -10.83 -10.78 44.25
C ARG A 85 -9.84 -11.50 43.33
N VAL A 86 -10.22 -11.78 42.08
CA VAL A 86 -9.35 -12.48 41.11
C VAL A 86 -8.11 -11.64 40.77
N CYS A 87 -8.27 -10.32 40.61
CA CYS A 87 -7.14 -9.40 40.44
C CYS A 87 -6.19 -9.40 41.64
N LEU A 88 -6.69 -9.55 42.87
CA LEU A 88 -5.86 -9.67 44.07
C LEU A 88 -5.29 -11.08 44.28
N GLU A 89 -5.77 -12.10 43.56
CA GLU A 89 -5.19 -13.45 43.58
C GLU A 89 -4.10 -13.60 42.51
N SER A 90 -4.32 -13.13 41.27
CA SER A 90 -3.40 -13.28 40.13
C SER A 90 -2.46 -12.08 39.93
N ASP A 91 -1.14 -12.30 40.03
CA ASP A 91 -0.13 -11.27 39.72
C ASP A 91 -0.16 -10.80 38.25
N ALA A 92 -0.64 -11.63 37.31
CA ALA A 92 -0.75 -11.23 35.89
C ALA A 92 -1.92 -10.26 35.67
N MET A 93 -3.10 -10.59 36.19
CA MET A 93 -4.27 -9.70 36.10
C MET A 93 -4.07 -8.40 36.89
N LEU A 94 -3.35 -8.45 38.01
CA LEU A 94 -2.96 -7.24 38.75
C LEU A 94 -2.03 -6.33 37.95
N ALA A 95 -1.14 -6.89 37.12
CA ALA A 95 -0.27 -6.13 36.23
C ALA A 95 -1.06 -5.47 35.10
N GLU A 96 -1.97 -6.23 34.47
CA GLU A 96 -2.74 -5.77 33.32
C GLU A 96 -3.68 -4.61 33.70
N VAL A 97 -4.56 -4.82 34.70
CA VAL A 97 -5.53 -3.80 35.14
C VAL A 97 -4.83 -2.53 35.65
N ALA A 98 -3.68 -2.66 36.32
CA ALA A 98 -2.88 -1.52 36.75
C ALA A 98 -2.16 -0.81 35.57
N SER A 99 -1.74 -1.55 34.54
CA SER A 99 -1.14 -0.97 33.33
C SER A 99 -2.16 -0.21 32.50
N CYS A 100 -3.35 -0.79 32.28
CA CYS A 100 -4.46 -0.13 31.58
C CYS A 100 -4.89 1.14 32.32
N HIS A 101 -5.10 1.08 33.64
CA HIS A 101 -5.42 2.25 34.45
C HIS A 101 -4.31 3.32 34.37
N ARG A 102 -3.03 2.93 34.40
CA ARG A 102 -1.90 3.85 34.26
C ARG A 102 -1.90 4.57 32.92
N VAL A 103 -2.14 3.86 31.82
CA VAL A 103 -2.18 4.44 30.48
C VAL A 103 -3.36 5.41 30.35
N LEU A 104 -4.55 5.02 30.79
CA LEU A 104 -5.73 5.90 30.81
C LEU A 104 -5.48 7.16 31.66
N ALA A 105 -4.86 7.02 32.83
CA ALA A 105 -4.53 8.16 33.69
C ALA A 105 -3.54 9.14 33.03
N MET A 106 -2.56 8.65 32.28
CA MET A 106 -1.63 9.51 31.53
C MET A 106 -2.31 10.22 30.36
N VAL A 107 -3.12 9.51 29.57
CA VAL A 107 -3.80 10.06 28.39
C VAL A 107 -4.92 11.05 28.76
N LEU A 108 -5.59 10.86 29.91
CA LEU A 108 -6.69 11.72 30.36
C LEU A 108 -6.24 12.91 31.23
N ALA A 109 -5.01 12.91 31.75
CA ALA A 109 -4.49 14.01 32.57
C ALA A 109 -4.14 15.26 31.74
N GLU A 110 -3.66 15.08 30.51
CA GLU A 110 -3.36 16.17 29.60
C GLU A 110 -4.59 16.48 28.72
N ARG A 111 -5.13 17.69 28.86
CA ARG A 111 -6.02 18.21 27.80
C ARG A 111 -5.16 18.40 26.55
N PRO A 112 -5.56 17.88 25.37
CA PRO A 112 -4.82 18.14 24.14
C PRO A 112 -4.78 19.66 23.89
N ASP A 113 -3.58 20.19 23.68
CA ASP A 113 -3.39 21.62 23.41
C ASP A 113 -3.85 21.95 21.99
N VAL A 114 -5.14 22.22 21.86
CA VAL A 114 -5.75 22.59 20.58
C VAL A 114 -5.32 24.02 20.24
N ASP A 115 -4.33 24.12 19.35
CA ASP A 115 -3.86 25.36 18.70
C ASP A 115 -5.01 26.39 18.59
N PRO A 116 -4.88 27.59 19.19
CA PRO A 116 -5.96 28.57 19.21
C PRO A 116 -6.51 28.94 17.84
N ASP A 117 -5.73 28.81 16.76
CA ASP A 117 -6.23 29.01 15.40
C ASP A 117 -7.05 27.82 14.89
N THR A 118 -6.76 26.59 15.32
CA THR A 118 -7.65 25.42 15.12
C THR A 118 -8.95 25.60 15.91
N GLN A 119 -8.91 26.09 17.15
CA GLN A 119 -10.12 26.38 17.92
C GLN A 119 -10.98 27.49 17.26
N LYS A 120 -10.35 28.56 16.77
CA LYS A 120 -11.04 29.61 15.98
C LYS A 120 -11.62 29.07 14.68
N ARG A 121 -10.89 28.17 13.98
CA ARG A 121 -11.39 27.50 12.77
C ARG A 121 -12.59 26.60 13.07
N LEU A 122 -12.59 25.87 14.18
CA LEU A 122 -13.73 25.06 14.61
C LEU A 122 -14.97 25.93 14.90
N HIS A 123 -14.80 27.03 15.63
CA HIS A 123 -15.90 27.96 15.90
C HIS A 123 -16.40 28.71 14.66
N ARG A 124 -15.52 29.02 13.69
CA ARG A 124 -15.96 29.50 12.37
C ARG A 124 -16.75 28.42 11.64
N LEU A 125 -16.20 27.22 11.47
CA LEU A 125 -16.87 26.11 10.79
C LEU A 125 -18.24 25.79 11.41
N GLN A 126 -18.38 25.90 12.74
CA GLN A 126 -19.66 25.76 13.44
C GLN A 126 -20.65 26.90 13.14
N ALA A 127 -20.17 28.14 13.02
CA ALA A 127 -20.99 29.28 12.58
C ALA A 127 -21.35 29.16 11.09
N ASP A 128 -20.40 28.78 10.24
CA ASP A 128 -20.57 28.59 8.79
C ASP A 128 -21.56 27.45 8.50
N LEU A 129 -21.54 26.35 9.27
CA LEU A 129 -22.56 25.30 9.22
C LEU A 129 -23.94 25.82 9.64
N ALA A 130 -24.02 26.61 10.72
CA ALA A 130 -25.28 27.17 11.19
C ALA A 130 -25.86 28.19 10.19
N GLU A 131 -25.01 28.97 9.53
CA GLU A 131 -25.36 29.88 8.44
C GLU A 131 -25.89 29.09 7.23
N ALA A 132 -25.12 28.12 6.73
CA ALA A 132 -25.52 27.27 5.60
C ALA A 132 -26.81 26.47 5.87
N THR A 133 -27.03 26.04 7.12
CA THR A 133 -28.27 25.35 7.52
C THR A 133 -29.48 26.30 7.47
N ARG A 134 -29.34 27.58 7.82
CA ARG A 134 -30.40 28.59 7.61
C ARG A 134 -30.64 28.84 6.12
N SER A 135 -29.57 29.08 5.35
CA SER A 135 -29.64 29.33 3.90
C SER A 135 -30.36 28.19 3.16
N ARG A 136 -30.16 26.94 3.58
CA ARG A 136 -30.83 25.75 3.01
C ARG A 136 -32.32 25.66 3.36
N VAL A 137 -32.76 26.25 4.47
CA VAL A 137 -34.20 26.35 4.83
C VAL A 137 -34.87 27.50 4.08
N GLU A 138 -34.16 28.61 3.85
CA GLU A 138 -34.72 29.82 3.23
C GLU A 138 -34.78 29.77 1.70
N THR A 139 -33.97 28.92 1.06
CA THR A 139 -33.96 28.71 -0.42
C THR A 139 -35.05 27.77 -0.95
N ALA A 140 -35.93 27.23 -0.08
CA ALA A 140 -36.94 26.23 -0.43
C ALA A 140 -38.19 26.76 -1.19
N HIS A 141 -38.09 27.89 -1.90
CA HIS A 141 -39.15 28.44 -2.76
C HIS A 141 -38.56 28.85 -4.13
N PRO A 142 -38.94 28.21 -5.25
CA PRO A 142 -38.29 28.43 -6.54
C PRO A 142 -38.84 29.66 -7.28
N LYS A 143 -37.94 30.45 -7.86
CA LYS A 143 -38.22 31.25 -9.06
C LYS A 143 -36.96 31.36 -9.92
N PRO A 144 -37.01 30.99 -11.22
CA PRO A 144 -35.81 30.94 -12.05
C PRO A 144 -35.47 32.31 -12.66
N MET A 145 -34.17 32.64 -12.74
CA MET A 145 -33.63 33.41 -13.87
C MET A 145 -32.09 33.42 -13.91
N ALA A 146 -31.59 33.42 -15.16
CA ALA A 146 -30.33 34.00 -15.64
C ALA A 146 -29.00 33.68 -14.92
N ALA A 147 -28.08 33.06 -15.67
CA ALA A 147 -26.69 32.87 -15.27
C ALA A 147 -25.88 34.18 -15.28
N GLU A 148 -24.93 34.28 -14.36
CA GLU A 148 -23.68 35.02 -14.55
C GLU A 148 -22.55 34.29 -13.82
N SER A 149 -21.37 34.19 -14.41
CA SER A 149 -20.26 33.36 -13.89
C SER A 149 -19.09 34.23 -13.43
N PRO A 150 -18.82 34.34 -12.10
CA PRO A 150 -17.69 35.12 -11.59
C PRO A 150 -16.35 34.44 -11.89
N ARG A 151 -15.41 35.20 -12.45
CA ARG A 151 -14.06 34.70 -12.77
C ARG A 151 -13.24 34.47 -11.49
N THR A 152 -12.58 33.31 -11.42
CA THR A 152 -11.58 33.00 -10.37
C THR A 152 -10.38 33.97 -10.48
N PRO A 153 -9.97 34.64 -9.39
CA PRO A 153 -8.70 35.36 -9.35
C PRO A 153 -7.52 34.39 -9.14
N GLU A 154 -6.42 34.67 -9.83
CA GLU A 154 -5.17 33.90 -9.81
C GLU A 154 -4.48 33.95 -8.42
N PRO A 155 -3.92 32.85 -7.90
CA PRO A 155 -3.33 32.81 -6.57
C PRO A 155 -1.94 33.48 -6.51
N ALA A 156 -1.77 34.42 -5.58
CA ALA A 156 -0.48 35.04 -5.30
C ALA A 156 0.52 34.03 -4.66
N PRO A 157 1.83 34.17 -4.91
CA PRO A 157 2.84 33.22 -4.40
C PRO A 157 2.93 33.24 -2.87
N ASN A 158 2.86 32.06 -2.26
CA ASN A 158 2.85 31.89 -0.81
C ASN A 158 4.27 31.99 -0.23
N PRO A 159 4.58 32.94 0.70
CA PRO A 159 5.88 33.00 1.36
C PRO A 159 6.09 31.78 2.27
N GLY A 160 7.35 31.36 2.41
CA GLY A 160 7.74 30.09 3.02
C GLY A 160 7.11 29.81 4.39
N ARG A 161 6.42 28.66 4.48
CA ARG A 161 5.82 28.13 5.70
C ARG A 161 6.93 27.71 6.68
N PRO A 162 7.06 28.30 7.88
CA PRO A 162 8.01 27.81 8.87
C PRO A 162 7.56 26.42 9.37
N GLU A 163 8.52 25.53 9.56
CA GLU A 163 8.28 24.22 10.16
C GLU A 163 7.74 24.40 11.59
N LYS A 164 6.56 23.85 11.89
CA LYS A 164 6.07 23.82 13.27
C LYS A 164 6.86 22.75 14.04
N PRO A 165 7.54 23.07 15.15
CA PRO A 165 8.24 22.07 15.95
C PRO A 165 7.22 21.08 16.55
N VAL A 166 7.61 19.80 16.62
CA VAL A 166 6.82 18.73 17.23
C VAL A 166 6.47 19.09 18.70
N PRO A 167 5.21 18.90 19.14
CA PRO A 167 4.79 19.16 20.52
C PRO A 167 5.64 18.46 21.58
N GLU A 168 5.81 19.11 22.73
CA GLU A 168 6.79 18.69 23.76
C GLU A 168 6.50 17.29 24.34
N TYR A 169 5.23 16.88 24.43
CA TYR A 169 4.82 15.55 24.89
C TYR A 169 5.07 14.42 23.86
N LEU A 170 5.28 14.76 22.59
CA LEU A 170 5.71 13.81 21.54
C LEU A 170 7.24 13.71 21.43
N ARG A 171 7.99 14.56 22.13
CA ARG A 171 9.39 14.26 22.43
C ARG A 171 9.38 13.19 23.53
N GLN A 172 9.82 11.97 23.20
CA GLN A 172 10.16 11.01 24.24
C GLN A 172 11.10 11.68 25.24
N GLN A 173 10.79 11.59 26.54
CA GLN A 173 11.59 12.18 27.61
C GLN A 173 12.85 11.34 27.84
N ASP A 174 13.73 11.34 26.84
CA ASP A 174 15.03 10.70 26.84
C ASP A 174 15.98 11.54 27.71
N GLU A 175 15.76 11.52 29.04
CA GLU A 175 16.58 12.23 30.02
C GLU A 175 18.01 11.73 29.95
N GLY A 176 18.85 12.49 29.24
CA GLY A 176 20.14 12.06 28.71
C GLY A 176 20.95 11.19 29.65
N SER A 177 20.89 9.87 29.41
CA SER A 177 21.48 8.83 30.28
C SER A 177 23.00 8.96 30.46
N TRP A 178 23.67 9.79 29.65
CA TRP A 178 25.09 10.15 29.82
C TRP A 178 25.40 10.74 31.20
N LEU A 179 24.48 11.52 31.80
CA LEU A 179 24.74 12.17 33.09
C LEU A 179 24.83 11.17 34.26
N ARG A 180 24.27 9.96 34.10
CA ARG A 180 24.42 8.85 35.07
C ARG A 180 25.85 8.29 35.12
N TRP A 181 26.66 8.55 34.09
CA TRP A 181 28.08 8.15 34.03
C TRP A 181 29.03 9.22 34.57
N ALA A 182 28.55 10.44 34.84
CA ALA A 182 29.36 11.53 35.41
C ALA A 182 30.17 11.13 36.68
N PRO A 183 29.61 10.44 37.69
CA PRO A 183 30.40 10.00 38.85
C PRO A 183 31.44 8.92 38.49
N ALA A 184 31.15 8.05 37.52
CA ALA A 184 32.10 7.03 37.06
C ALA A 184 33.27 7.66 36.28
N ILE A 185 32.98 8.61 35.39
CA ILE A 185 33.98 9.37 34.62
C ILE A 185 34.83 10.24 35.55
N ALA A 186 34.22 10.89 36.55
CA ALA A 186 34.94 11.64 37.57
C ALA A 186 35.86 10.75 38.41
N ALA A 187 35.41 9.56 38.81
CA ALA A 187 36.25 8.60 39.52
C ALA A 187 37.42 8.10 38.64
N LEU A 188 37.18 7.81 37.37
CA LEU A 188 38.21 7.37 36.42
C LEU A 188 39.26 8.46 36.15
N LEU A 189 38.84 9.72 36.01
CA LEU A 189 39.74 10.88 35.92
C LEU A 189 40.55 11.08 37.20
N LEU A 190 39.95 10.92 38.39
CA LEU A 190 40.65 11.03 39.66
C LEU A 190 41.68 9.89 39.84
N LEU A 191 41.36 8.69 39.37
CA LEU A 191 42.28 7.54 39.32
C LEU A 191 43.44 7.79 38.32
N ALA A 192 43.15 8.35 37.14
CA ALA A 192 44.17 8.73 36.16
C ALA A 192 45.09 9.87 36.66
N ILE A 193 44.54 10.87 37.37
CA ILE A 193 45.30 11.97 37.99
C ILE A 193 46.18 11.44 39.12
N THR A 194 45.65 10.58 40.00
CA THR A 194 46.44 10.00 41.10
C THR A 194 47.54 9.06 40.59
N ALA A 195 47.28 8.29 39.53
CA ALA A 195 48.33 7.54 38.83
C ALA A 195 49.39 8.47 38.20
N GLY A 196 48.97 9.55 37.54
CA GLY A 196 49.86 10.55 36.94
C GLY A 196 50.76 11.25 37.96
N LEU A 197 50.27 11.57 39.16
CA LEU A 197 51.10 12.07 40.26
C LEU A 197 51.98 10.99 40.89
N ALA A 198 51.53 9.73 40.93
CA ALA A 198 52.29 8.63 41.52
C ALA A 198 53.54 8.25 40.70
N PHE A 199 53.43 8.27 39.36
CA PHE A 199 54.48 7.83 38.43
C PHE A 199 55.32 8.95 37.81
N ARG A 200 55.02 10.22 38.09
CA ARG A 200 55.89 11.36 37.72
C ARG A 200 57.29 11.17 38.35
N PRO A 201 58.41 11.48 37.65
CA PRO A 201 59.74 11.42 38.24
C PRO A 201 59.83 12.32 39.49
N GLY A 202 60.23 11.73 40.62
CA GLY A 202 60.20 12.37 41.95
C GLY A 202 58.90 12.15 42.74
N GLY A 203 57.94 11.38 42.21
CA GLY A 203 56.74 10.94 42.92
C GLY A 203 57.03 9.86 43.97
N TRP A 204 56.06 9.64 44.88
CA TRP A 204 56.26 8.79 46.07
C TRP A 204 56.58 7.31 45.80
N LEU A 205 56.30 6.80 44.60
CA LEU A 205 56.61 5.44 44.15
C LEU A 205 57.84 5.36 43.23
N ASN A 206 58.47 6.50 42.91
CA ASN A 206 59.63 6.54 42.01
C ASN A 206 60.66 7.60 42.47
N PRO A 207 61.38 7.34 43.58
CA PRO A 207 62.43 8.22 44.08
C PRO A 207 63.60 8.27 43.09
N ALA A 208 64.02 9.49 42.71
CA ALA A 208 65.09 9.67 41.73
C ALA A 208 66.43 9.08 42.22
N PRO A 209 67.21 8.40 41.36
CA PRO A 209 68.48 7.79 41.74
C PRO A 209 69.51 8.87 42.11
N GLN A 210 70.19 8.68 43.24
CA GLN A 210 71.26 9.59 43.67
C GLN A 210 72.51 9.36 42.82
N VAL A 211 73.02 10.43 42.19
CA VAL A 211 74.25 10.37 41.39
C VAL A 211 75.47 10.28 42.31
N ALA A 212 75.98 9.06 42.51
CA ALA A 212 77.30 8.84 43.09
C ALA A 212 78.38 9.06 42.01
N LYS A 213 79.36 9.91 42.30
CA LYS A 213 80.56 10.05 41.47
C LYS A 213 81.53 8.90 41.74
N GLN A 214 82.12 8.33 40.68
CA GLN A 214 83.51 7.89 40.72
C GLN A 214 84.13 7.84 39.32
N ASP A 215 85.46 7.94 39.28
CA ASP A 215 86.24 8.37 38.11
C ASP A 215 86.98 7.20 37.44
N GLY A 216 87.25 7.29 36.12
CA GLY A 216 88.11 6.33 35.42
C GLY A 216 87.99 6.32 33.88
N GLU A 217 88.98 6.90 33.19
CA GLU A 217 89.26 6.69 31.75
C GLU A 217 90.29 5.55 31.55
N PRO A 218 90.70 5.19 30.30
CA PRO A 218 89.91 4.59 29.23
C PRO A 218 90.61 3.33 28.62
N LEU A 219 90.11 2.74 27.53
CA LEU A 219 90.85 2.38 26.29
C LEU A 219 90.18 1.30 25.40
N VAL A 220 90.57 1.32 24.11
CA VAL A 220 90.42 0.32 23.02
C VAL A 220 89.08 0.26 22.23
N VAL A 221 89.26 0.46 20.92
CA VAL A 221 88.37 0.29 19.73
C VAL A 221 89.14 -0.72 18.81
N PRO A 222 88.62 -1.41 17.76
CA PRO A 222 87.46 -1.11 16.89
C PRO A 222 86.59 -2.38 16.54
N GLU A 223 85.76 -2.52 15.49
CA GLU A 223 85.54 -1.75 14.24
C GLU A 223 84.17 -2.04 13.56
N LEU A 224 83.77 -1.14 12.65
CA LEU A 224 83.16 -1.39 11.32
C LEU A 224 81.66 -1.09 11.06
N ALA A 225 81.43 0.00 10.31
CA ALA A 225 80.32 0.34 9.38
C ALA A 225 78.85 0.20 9.84
N ASP A 226 78.03 1.27 9.92
CA ASP A 226 77.54 2.21 8.87
C ASP A 226 76.43 1.59 7.99
N ASP A 227 75.37 2.30 7.56
CA ASP A 227 75.24 3.75 7.34
C ASP A 227 73.81 4.32 7.58
N LEU A 228 73.63 5.65 7.58
CA LEU A 228 72.34 6.34 7.82
C LEU A 228 72.08 7.58 6.92
N GLN A 229 70.84 7.65 6.42
CA GLN A 229 69.93 8.82 6.39
C GLN A 229 70.44 10.26 6.02
N GLU A 230 70.01 10.73 4.84
CA GLU A 230 69.37 12.06 4.56
C GLU A 230 70.15 13.39 4.65
N ALA A 231 69.53 14.42 4.05
CA ALA A 231 69.73 15.88 4.20
C ALA A 231 70.79 16.60 3.33
N ALA A 232 70.43 17.83 2.93
CA ALA A 232 71.06 18.64 1.88
C ALA A 232 72.03 19.73 2.38
N GLY A 233 72.93 20.21 1.50
CA GLY A 233 73.44 21.59 1.55
C GLY A 233 74.90 21.80 1.09
N GLU A 234 75.14 22.96 0.43
CA GLU A 234 76.44 23.63 0.19
C GLU A 234 77.48 22.94 -0.76
N ALA A 235 78.37 23.64 -1.49
CA ALA A 235 78.41 25.04 -2.00
C ALA A 235 79.50 25.23 -3.11
N GLU A 236 79.46 26.39 -3.79
CA GLU A 236 80.51 27.08 -4.61
C GLU A 236 81.25 26.41 -5.80
N GLY A 237 81.02 26.94 -7.01
CA GLY A 237 82.04 27.77 -7.70
C GLY A 237 82.77 27.27 -8.97
N THR A 238 82.40 27.76 -10.17
CA THR A 238 83.17 28.72 -11.04
C THR A 238 82.73 28.75 -12.53
N ALA A 239 82.77 29.96 -13.15
CA ALA A 239 82.86 30.29 -14.60
C ALA A 239 81.79 29.72 -15.57
N ASP A 240 80.82 30.52 -16.06
CA ASP A 240 80.84 31.45 -17.24
C ASP A 240 80.35 30.77 -18.54
N ASP A 241 79.62 31.40 -19.49
CA ASP A 241 79.24 32.81 -19.73
C ASP A 241 77.90 32.86 -20.54
N ALA A 242 77.26 34.06 -20.62
CA ALA A 242 76.32 34.55 -21.65
C ALA A 242 74.93 33.85 -21.86
N THR A 243 73.77 34.54 -21.96
CA THR A 243 73.38 35.96 -21.71
C THR A 243 71.86 36.04 -21.38
N GLU A 244 71.44 37.10 -20.70
CA GLU A 244 70.10 37.37 -20.11
C GLU A 244 69.35 38.53 -20.88
N PRO A 245 68.37 39.31 -20.35
CA PRO A 245 66.98 39.01 -19.93
C PRO A 245 65.89 40.01 -20.49
N VAL A 246 64.74 40.14 -19.77
CA VAL A 246 63.76 41.28 -19.68
C VAL A 246 62.47 41.30 -20.53
N ALA A 247 61.44 40.61 -20.02
CA ALA A 247 60.18 41.12 -19.41
C ALA A 247 59.30 42.29 -19.97
N ASN A 248 58.03 42.23 -19.53
CA ASN A 248 57.06 43.32 -19.24
C ASN A 248 56.06 43.78 -20.36
N PRO A 249 54.94 44.50 -20.04
CA PRO A 249 53.60 43.92 -20.28
C PRO A 249 52.53 44.95 -20.79
N ALA A 250 51.25 44.70 -20.45
CA ALA A 250 50.08 45.61 -20.37
C ALA A 250 49.05 45.59 -21.52
N GLU A 251 47.83 46.05 -21.18
CA GLU A 251 46.56 45.86 -21.91
C GLU A 251 46.32 46.81 -23.10
N SER A 252 45.35 46.45 -23.96
CA SER A 252 44.43 47.40 -24.61
C SER A 252 43.11 46.70 -24.97
N GLU A 253 42.00 47.45 -24.90
CA GLU A 253 40.64 47.00 -25.24
C GLU A 253 40.25 47.40 -26.69
N GLY A 254 39.11 46.89 -27.17
CA GLY A 254 38.35 47.41 -28.31
C GLY A 254 38.57 46.68 -29.65
N THR A 255 37.60 46.42 -30.56
CA THR A 255 36.11 46.25 -30.59
C THR A 255 35.66 46.58 -32.04
N GLU A 256 34.59 45.95 -32.55
CA GLU A 256 33.95 46.19 -33.88
C GLU A 256 34.76 45.83 -35.15
N GLN A 257 34.17 45.53 -36.33
CA GLN A 257 32.97 44.74 -36.68
C GLN A 257 33.01 44.36 -38.19
N GLU A 258 32.21 43.36 -38.60
CA GLU A 258 31.71 43.06 -39.97
C GLU A 258 32.58 42.30 -41.01
N THR A 259 31.85 41.63 -41.92
CA THR A 259 32.25 40.71 -43.00
C THR A 259 32.07 41.36 -44.39
N PRO A 260 32.70 40.89 -45.49
CA PRO A 260 32.04 39.87 -46.35
C PRO A 260 33.03 38.92 -47.12
N SER A 261 32.52 38.23 -48.16
CA SER A 261 33.07 37.01 -48.82
C SER A 261 33.45 37.18 -50.30
N GLU A 262 34.46 36.44 -50.79
CA GLU A 262 34.70 35.93 -52.18
C GLU A 262 35.98 35.01 -52.17
N ALA A 263 36.34 34.14 -53.13
CA ALA A 263 35.64 33.25 -54.10
C ALA A 263 36.66 32.38 -54.92
N THR A 264 36.19 31.43 -55.75
CA THR A 264 36.89 30.80 -56.93
C THR A 264 37.95 29.69 -56.65
N GLY A 265 38.12 28.61 -57.46
CA GLY A 265 37.35 28.10 -58.63
C GLY A 265 38.04 26.94 -59.42
N ASP A 266 37.36 26.49 -60.50
CA ASP A 266 37.78 25.60 -61.64
C ASP A 266 38.12 24.10 -61.38
N GLY A 267 37.80 23.12 -62.25
CA GLY A 267 37.03 23.06 -63.53
C GLY A 267 36.84 21.59 -64.01
N GLU A 268 35.70 21.18 -64.62
CA GLU A 268 35.41 21.11 -66.09
C GLU A 268 35.76 19.74 -66.77
N GLU A 269 35.03 19.15 -67.74
CA GLU A 269 33.77 19.46 -68.48
C GLU A 269 33.22 18.21 -69.28
N LEU A 270 32.06 18.32 -69.96
CA LEU A 270 31.50 17.52 -71.11
C LEU A 270 30.95 16.09 -70.88
N VAL A 271 29.84 15.56 -71.46
CA VAL A 271 28.46 15.92 -71.99
C VAL A 271 27.73 14.55 -72.18
N ASP A 272 26.42 14.30 -72.44
CA ASP A 272 25.10 14.98 -72.63
C ASP A 272 24.00 13.90 -72.31
N GLU A 273 22.67 13.92 -72.53
CA GLU A 273 21.65 14.78 -73.19
C GLU A 273 20.24 14.43 -72.59
N SER A 274 19.27 15.38 -72.57
CA SER A 274 17.76 15.26 -72.58
C SER A 274 16.97 14.23 -71.68
N GLU A 275 15.72 14.41 -71.18
CA GLU A 275 14.64 15.43 -71.30
C GLU A 275 14.01 15.80 -69.91
N THR A 276 13.88 17.11 -69.64
CA THR A 276 12.72 17.92 -69.14
C THR A 276 11.42 17.26 -68.58
N GLU A 277 10.56 17.88 -67.74
CA GLU A 277 10.50 19.04 -66.79
C GLU A 277 9.03 19.07 -66.22
N ILE A 278 8.51 19.84 -65.23
CA ILE A 278 8.95 20.95 -64.35
C ILE A 278 8.40 20.72 -62.90
N THR A 279 8.86 21.55 -61.96
CA THR A 279 8.57 21.67 -60.50
C THR A 279 7.36 22.58 -60.13
N SER A 280 6.95 22.57 -58.85
CA SER A 280 6.33 23.65 -58.01
C SER A 280 4.79 23.83 -57.80
N GLU A 281 4.44 23.94 -56.50
CA GLU A 281 3.32 24.68 -55.85
C GLU A 281 3.49 26.23 -55.96
N PRO A 282 2.56 27.14 -55.52
CA PRO A 282 1.50 26.98 -54.51
C PRO A 282 0.13 27.65 -54.86
N GLU A 283 -0.65 28.01 -53.83
CA GLU A 283 -2.04 28.51 -53.81
C GLU A 283 -2.36 29.83 -54.54
N ALA A 284 -3.60 29.95 -55.08
CA ALA A 284 -4.41 31.19 -55.05
C ALA A 284 -5.89 30.94 -55.47
N THR A 285 -6.84 31.71 -54.93
CA THR A 285 -8.30 31.54 -55.14
C THR A 285 -8.93 32.50 -56.18
N SER A 286 -9.88 32.03 -57.01
CA SER A 286 -11.15 32.77 -57.35
C SER A 286 -12.13 32.04 -58.30
N LYS A 287 -13.41 32.00 -57.89
CA LYS A 287 -14.68 32.31 -58.61
C LYS A 287 -14.72 32.27 -60.18
N SER A 288 -15.75 31.74 -60.84
CA SER A 288 -17.22 31.84 -60.58
C SER A 288 -18.10 30.75 -61.23
N GLU A 289 -19.33 30.64 -60.70
CA GLU A 289 -20.61 30.12 -61.26
C GLU A 289 -21.12 30.89 -62.52
N PRO A 290 -22.23 30.50 -63.23
CA PRO A 290 -23.48 29.82 -62.81
C PRO A 290 -23.83 28.54 -63.64
N ASP A 291 -24.99 27.88 -63.56
CA ASP A 291 -26.40 28.20 -63.19
C ASP A 291 -27.13 26.87 -62.80
N THR A 292 -28.23 26.73 -62.04
CA THR A 292 -29.38 27.60 -61.71
C THR A 292 -30.09 27.15 -60.40
N GLU A 293 -30.35 28.11 -59.49
CA GLU A 293 -31.49 28.29 -58.52
C GLU A 293 -32.08 27.13 -57.65
N VAL A 294 -32.66 27.33 -56.44
CA VAL A 294 -32.53 28.31 -55.31
C VAL A 294 -33.45 27.80 -54.13
N PRO A 295 -33.28 28.20 -52.85
CA PRO A 295 -33.19 27.22 -51.74
C PRO A 295 -34.06 27.58 -50.49
N VAL A 296 -33.49 27.49 -49.26
CA VAL A 296 -33.94 28.12 -47.98
C VAL A 296 -35.14 27.48 -47.25
N GLU A 297 -35.26 27.47 -45.90
CA GLU A 297 -34.30 27.53 -44.76
C GLU A 297 -35.04 27.14 -43.44
N VAL A 298 -34.28 26.98 -42.35
CA VAL A 298 -34.69 26.69 -40.96
C VAL A 298 -35.76 27.66 -40.40
N THR A 299 -36.71 27.16 -39.59
CA THR A 299 -37.22 27.90 -38.41
C THR A 299 -37.98 27.02 -37.40
N ASP A 300 -37.85 27.41 -36.13
CA ASP A 300 -38.63 27.02 -34.93
C ASP A 300 -38.74 28.34 -34.11
N PRO A 301 -39.64 28.55 -33.12
CA PRO A 301 -40.71 27.69 -32.58
C PRO A 301 -42.08 28.39 -32.40
N ALA A 302 -43.12 27.66 -31.93
CA ALA A 302 -44.16 28.14 -30.99
C ALA A 302 -45.24 27.10 -30.63
N ASP A 303 -45.79 27.20 -29.41
CA ASP A 303 -47.05 26.62 -28.92
C ASP A 303 -47.95 27.79 -28.44
N PRO A 304 -49.28 27.83 -28.72
CA PRO A 304 -50.24 27.45 -27.68
C PRO A 304 -51.61 26.86 -28.15
N ALA A 305 -52.02 25.78 -27.47
CA ALA A 305 -53.33 25.58 -26.79
C ALA A 305 -54.71 25.39 -27.50
N GLU A 306 -55.50 24.50 -26.87
CA GLU A 306 -56.98 24.47 -26.67
C GLU A 306 -58.00 23.94 -27.72
N GLU A 307 -58.84 22.98 -27.24
CA GLU A 307 -60.30 22.79 -27.51
C GLU A 307 -60.82 22.33 -28.91
N VAL A 308 -61.92 21.57 -29.09
CA VAL A 308 -62.79 20.72 -28.20
C VAL A 308 -63.74 19.79 -29.04
N MET A 309 -64.06 18.58 -28.54
CA MET A 309 -65.23 17.69 -28.89
C MET A 309 -65.46 17.32 -30.40
N GLU A 310 -66.36 16.41 -30.82
CA GLU A 310 -67.31 15.49 -30.15
C GLU A 310 -67.45 14.17 -30.95
N GLU A 311 -68.07 13.14 -30.35
CA GLU A 311 -68.52 11.91 -31.04
C GLU A 311 -69.80 12.18 -31.88
N PRO A 312 -70.28 11.24 -32.73
CA PRO A 312 -71.32 10.36 -32.20
C PRO A 312 -71.34 8.92 -32.77
N ALA A 313 -71.78 7.99 -31.94
CA ALA A 313 -72.21 6.65 -32.35
C ALA A 313 -73.49 6.69 -33.21
N ASN A 314 -73.85 5.55 -33.82
CA ASN A 314 -75.22 5.28 -34.25
C ASN A 314 -75.64 3.84 -33.91
N GLU A 315 -76.95 3.64 -33.78
CA GLU A 315 -77.60 2.58 -33.00
C GLU A 315 -78.51 1.68 -33.88
N ALA A 316 -78.97 0.55 -33.32
CA ALA A 316 -80.00 -0.37 -33.83
C ALA A 316 -79.72 -1.09 -35.18
N ALA A 317 -79.53 -2.41 -35.26
CA ALA A 317 -80.34 -3.57 -34.80
C ALA A 317 -81.56 -3.91 -35.69
N ALA A 318 -81.52 -5.10 -36.31
CA ALA A 318 -82.69 -5.88 -36.75
C ALA A 318 -82.31 -7.36 -36.99
N ASP A 319 -83.12 -8.26 -36.42
CA ASP A 319 -83.34 -9.69 -36.70
C ASP A 319 -82.20 -10.73 -36.84
N GLN A 320 -82.49 -11.92 -36.29
CA GLN A 320 -81.73 -13.17 -36.38
C GLN A 320 -82.19 -13.99 -37.61
N PRO A 321 -81.51 -15.09 -38.01
CA PRO A 321 -81.79 -16.37 -37.33
C PRO A 321 -80.61 -17.36 -37.19
N GLU A 322 -80.70 -18.16 -36.12
CA GLU A 322 -80.40 -19.60 -36.04
C GLU A 322 -79.07 -20.16 -36.60
N VAL A 323 -78.09 -20.27 -35.69
CA VAL A 323 -77.34 -21.50 -35.34
C VAL A 323 -76.96 -22.47 -36.48
N LEU A 324 -75.67 -22.53 -36.75
CA LEU A 324 -74.93 -23.78 -36.96
C LEU A 324 -73.83 -23.85 -35.88
N ASP A 325 -73.56 -25.05 -35.36
CA ASP A 325 -72.56 -25.24 -34.31
C ASP A 325 -71.13 -25.04 -34.87
N ASP A 326 -70.39 -24.11 -34.26
CA ASP A 326 -68.95 -23.89 -34.43
C ASP A 326 -68.27 -24.20 -33.06
N PRO A 327 -66.97 -24.55 -33.00
CA PRO A 327 -66.40 -25.17 -31.80
C PRO A 327 -66.35 -24.22 -30.61
N THR A 328 -66.45 -24.80 -29.41
CA THR A 328 -66.19 -24.10 -28.15
C THR A 328 -64.84 -23.40 -28.23
N PRO A 329 -64.76 -22.08 -27.96
CA PRO A 329 -63.47 -21.42 -27.79
C PRO A 329 -62.71 -22.10 -26.66
N GLU A 330 -61.50 -22.56 -26.92
CA GLU A 330 -60.56 -22.84 -25.84
C GLU A 330 -60.28 -21.50 -25.14
N ASP A 331 -60.52 -21.44 -23.83
CA ASP A 331 -60.10 -20.27 -23.03
C ASP A 331 -58.60 -20.06 -23.29
N PRO A 332 -58.14 -18.82 -23.55
CA PRO A 332 -56.73 -18.57 -23.77
C PRO A 332 -55.96 -19.02 -22.53
N GLU A 333 -55.11 -20.05 -22.70
CA GLU A 333 -54.36 -20.68 -21.63
C GLU A 333 -53.63 -19.58 -20.84
N PRO A 334 -53.86 -19.45 -19.52
CA PRO A 334 -53.43 -18.29 -18.77
C PRO A 334 -51.90 -18.19 -18.84
N ALA A 335 -51.42 -17.13 -19.50
CA ALA A 335 -50.01 -16.91 -19.73
C ALA A 335 -49.26 -17.06 -18.40
N LEU A 336 -48.36 -18.06 -18.34
CA LEU A 336 -47.59 -18.35 -17.14
C LEU A 336 -46.85 -17.07 -16.73
N PRO A 337 -46.85 -16.71 -15.43
CA PRO A 337 -46.19 -15.49 -14.99
C PRO A 337 -44.71 -15.55 -15.38
N GLU A 338 -44.25 -14.54 -16.12
CA GLU A 338 -42.86 -14.43 -16.53
C GLU A 338 -41.97 -14.43 -15.28
N PHE A 339 -41.04 -15.38 -15.19
CA PHE A 339 -40.16 -15.50 -14.04
C PHE A 339 -39.15 -14.35 -14.05
N THR A 340 -39.38 -13.35 -13.20
CA THR A 340 -38.39 -12.32 -12.89
C THR A 340 -37.38 -12.89 -11.88
N PRO A 341 -36.12 -13.15 -12.28
CA PRO A 341 -35.14 -13.69 -11.35
C PRO A 341 -34.84 -12.69 -10.22
N PRO A 342 -34.57 -13.17 -9.00
CA PRO A 342 -34.13 -12.29 -7.92
C PRO A 342 -32.74 -11.72 -8.24
N PRO A 343 -32.54 -10.39 -8.17
CA PRO A 343 -31.23 -9.80 -8.41
C PRO A 343 -30.27 -10.13 -7.26
N ILE A 344 -28.97 -10.20 -7.57
CA ILE A 344 -27.93 -10.28 -6.55
C ILE A 344 -27.89 -8.95 -5.81
N ARG A 345 -27.91 -8.96 -4.47
CA ARG A 345 -27.86 -7.76 -3.63
C ARG A 345 -26.52 -7.62 -2.91
N TYR A 346 -25.92 -6.43 -3.00
CA TYR A 346 -24.69 -6.08 -2.26
C TYR A 346 -25.04 -5.51 -0.87
N LEU A 347 -24.60 -6.19 0.19
CA LEU A 347 -24.94 -5.89 1.59
C LEU A 347 -23.75 -5.36 2.42
N SER A 348 -22.62 -5.05 1.79
CA SER A 348 -21.41 -4.59 2.46
C SER A 348 -21.59 -3.24 3.18
N ALA A 349 -20.82 -3.02 4.24
CA ALA A 349 -20.82 -1.75 4.99
C ALA A 349 -20.27 -0.57 4.17
N ALA A 350 -20.60 0.66 4.58
CA ALA A 350 -20.29 1.91 3.86
C ALA A 350 -18.78 2.21 3.71
N ASP A 351 -17.94 1.58 4.51
CA ASP A 351 -16.48 1.66 4.45
C ASP A 351 -15.85 0.63 3.48
N GLN A 352 -16.62 -0.37 3.04
CA GLN A 352 -16.14 -1.38 2.10
C GLN A 352 -16.10 -0.82 0.67
N ILE A 353 -15.11 -1.31 -0.08
CA ILE A 353 -14.87 -0.89 -1.46
C ILE A 353 -15.10 -2.10 -2.37
N GLY A 354 -16.34 -2.19 -2.84
CA GLY A 354 -16.75 -3.07 -3.93
C GLY A 354 -16.88 -2.27 -5.23
N LEU A 355 -16.25 -2.75 -6.29
CA LEU A 355 -16.19 -2.07 -7.59
C LEU A 355 -16.83 -2.97 -8.66
N ARG A 356 -17.82 -2.46 -9.40
CA ARG A 356 -18.35 -3.14 -10.60
C ARG A 356 -17.80 -2.53 -11.86
N GLU A 357 -17.61 -3.36 -12.87
CA GLU A 357 -17.38 -2.93 -14.26
C GLU A 357 -18.73 -2.53 -14.89
N ILE A 358 -18.74 -1.48 -15.71
CA ILE A 358 -19.92 -0.99 -16.44
C ILE A 358 -19.72 -1.15 -17.95
N GLU A 359 -18.51 -0.83 -18.41
CA GLU A 359 -17.97 -1.04 -19.74
C GLU A 359 -16.54 -1.58 -19.53
N PRO A 360 -15.91 -2.29 -20.49
CA PRO A 360 -14.57 -2.85 -20.29
C PRO A 360 -13.53 -1.82 -19.81
N GLY A 361 -12.97 -2.01 -18.62
CA GLY A 361 -12.05 -1.08 -17.93
C GLY A 361 -12.71 0.11 -17.23
N SER A 362 -14.03 0.26 -17.30
CA SER A 362 -14.81 1.38 -16.74
C SER A 362 -15.46 0.96 -15.42
N TRP A 363 -14.76 1.20 -14.31
CA TRP A 363 -15.14 0.76 -12.96
C TRP A 363 -15.89 1.85 -12.17
N ARG A 364 -16.92 1.43 -11.43
CA ARG A 364 -17.68 2.29 -10.49
C ARG A 364 -17.85 1.60 -9.13
N ARG A 365 -17.76 2.37 -8.03
CA ARG A 365 -18.02 1.87 -6.67
C ARG A 365 -19.52 1.55 -6.51
N LEU A 366 -19.84 0.40 -5.92
CA LEU A 366 -21.21 0.02 -5.56
C LEU A 366 -21.73 0.86 -4.38
N GLU A 367 -23.05 1.08 -4.38
CA GLU A 367 -23.79 1.61 -3.25
C GLU A 367 -24.35 0.45 -2.41
N ILE A 368 -24.63 0.68 -1.13
CA ILE A 368 -25.28 -0.33 -0.26
C ILE A 368 -26.67 -0.63 -0.83
N ASP A 369 -27.10 -1.89 -0.75
CA ASP A 369 -28.35 -2.40 -1.33
C ASP A 369 -28.41 -2.29 -2.87
N ALA A 370 -27.29 -2.08 -3.55
CA ALA A 370 -27.25 -2.14 -5.02
C ALA A 370 -27.63 -3.55 -5.52
N GLU A 371 -28.57 -3.57 -6.46
CA GLU A 371 -29.06 -4.77 -7.14
C GLU A 371 -28.30 -5.00 -8.46
N LEU A 372 -27.96 -6.26 -8.74
CA LEU A 372 -27.30 -6.72 -9.96
C LEU A 372 -28.19 -7.79 -10.63
N SER A 373 -28.90 -7.38 -11.69
CA SER A 373 -29.82 -8.22 -12.46
C SER A 373 -29.15 -8.91 -13.67
N GLU A 374 -27.88 -8.60 -13.94
CA GLU A 374 -27.11 -9.07 -15.10
C GLU A 374 -25.71 -9.58 -14.65
N PRO A 375 -25.08 -10.51 -15.39
CA PRO A 375 -23.72 -10.96 -15.16
C PRO A 375 -22.71 -9.81 -15.02
N THR A 376 -22.28 -9.53 -13.79
CA THR A 376 -21.49 -8.34 -13.46
C THR A 376 -20.07 -8.73 -13.06
N ARG A 377 -19.05 -8.20 -13.75
CA ARG A 377 -17.66 -8.32 -13.31
C ARG A 377 -17.41 -7.39 -12.10
N PHE A 378 -16.80 -7.93 -11.07
CA PHE A 378 -16.60 -7.26 -9.79
C PHE A 378 -15.16 -7.42 -9.28
N VAL A 379 -14.65 -6.35 -8.66
CA VAL A 379 -13.38 -6.30 -7.93
C VAL A 379 -13.68 -5.93 -6.48
N SER A 380 -13.33 -6.83 -5.56
CA SER A 380 -13.09 -6.50 -4.16
C SER A 380 -11.71 -5.84 -4.06
N ALA A 381 -11.64 -4.61 -3.56
CA ALA A 381 -10.37 -3.93 -3.42
C ALA A 381 -9.48 -4.60 -2.33
N PRO A 382 -8.14 -4.49 -2.42
CA PRO A 382 -7.23 -5.08 -1.45
C PRO A 382 -7.59 -4.71 0.00
N THR A 383 -7.50 -5.68 0.91
CA THR A 383 -7.84 -5.60 2.35
C THR A 383 -9.32 -5.43 2.74
N TYR A 384 -10.27 -5.30 1.79
CA TYR A 384 -11.71 -5.16 2.11
C TYR A 384 -12.44 -6.51 2.13
N ARG A 385 -13.69 -6.54 2.60
CA ARG A 385 -14.56 -7.73 2.63
C ARG A 385 -15.94 -7.33 2.11
N ASN A 386 -16.31 -7.83 0.94
CA ASN A 386 -17.51 -7.44 0.21
C ASN A 386 -18.55 -8.56 0.21
N ALA A 387 -19.70 -8.33 0.86
CA ALA A 387 -20.76 -9.31 1.09
C ALA A 387 -21.95 -9.11 0.14
N PHE A 388 -22.54 -10.22 -0.27
CA PHE A 388 -23.63 -10.32 -1.24
C PHE A 388 -24.64 -11.40 -0.83
N VAL A 389 -25.90 -11.21 -1.21
CA VAL A 389 -26.88 -12.30 -1.30
C VAL A 389 -27.06 -12.64 -2.77
N LEU A 390 -26.69 -13.87 -3.16
CA LEU A 390 -26.77 -14.34 -4.57
C LEU A 390 -28.18 -14.78 -4.97
N GLY A 391 -29.02 -15.10 -3.99
CA GLY A 391 -30.36 -15.64 -4.16
C GLY A 391 -30.94 -16.08 -2.80
N PRO A 392 -32.15 -16.64 -2.77
CA PRO A 392 -32.81 -17.06 -1.53
C PRO A 392 -31.95 -18.02 -0.70
N GLY A 393 -31.47 -17.58 0.46
CA GLY A 393 -30.65 -18.37 1.38
C GLY A 393 -29.20 -18.61 0.94
N VAL A 394 -28.66 -17.84 -0.02
CA VAL A 394 -27.26 -17.94 -0.46
C VAL A 394 -26.51 -16.65 -0.17
N GLY A 395 -25.66 -16.67 0.85
CA GLY A 395 -24.69 -15.61 1.14
C GLY A 395 -23.36 -15.86 0.42
N ALA A 396 -22.72 -14.81 -0.05
CA ALA A 396 -21.40 -14.85 -0.67
C ALA A 396 -20.53 -13.65 -0.26
N GLU A 397 -19.26 -13.90 0.06
CA GLU A 397 -18.31 -12.86 0.45
C GLU A 397 -17.03 -12.94 -0.39
N LEU A 398 -16.63 -11.81 -0.97
CA LEU A 398 -15.37 -11.65 -1.69
C LEU A 398 -14.39 -10.91 -0.77
N VAL A 399 -13.28 -11.57 -0.44
CA VAL A 399 -12.38 -11.19 0.66
C VAL A 399 -11.04 -10.74 0.09
N ASP A 400 -10.48 -9.64 0.61
CA ASP A 400 -9.22 -9.06 0.14
C ASP A 400 -9.28 -8.71 -1.36
N LEU A 401 -8.14 -8.64 -2.04
CA LEU A 401 -8.04 -8.53 -3.49
C LEU A 401 -8.65 -9.76 -4.18
N THR A 402 -9.89 -9.62 -4.66
CA THR A 402 -10.67 -10.69 -5.30
C THR A 402 -11.40 -10.20 -6.53
N VAL A 403 -11.34 -10.97 -7.61
CA VAL A 403 -12.00 -10.66 -8.88
C VAL A 403 -12.86 -11.83 -9.34
N ALA A 404 -14.14 -11.56 -9.53
CA ALA A 404 -15.13 -12.55 -9.95
C ALA A 404 -16.17 -11.95 -10.92
N VAL A 405 -16.88 -12.80 -11.65
CA VAL A 405 -18.15 -12.43 -12.30
C VAL A 405 -19.28 -13.05 -11.48
N LEU A 406 -20.24 -12.21 -11.07
CA LEU A 406 -21.42 -12.62 -10.33
C LEU A 406 -22.63 -12.59 -11.27
N SER A 407 -23.30 -13.74 -11.42
CA SER A 407 -24.48 -13.88 -12.28
C SER A 407 -25.68 -14.40 -11.47
N PRO A 408 -26.85 -13.72 -11.50
CA PRO A 408 -28.06 -14.23 -10.86
C PRO A 408 -28.53 -15.55 -11.49
N SER A 409 -29.41 -16.27 -10.80
CA SER A 409 -30.20 -17.35 -11.41
C SER A 409 -30.90 -16.83 -12.68
N PRO A 410 -30.77 -17.48 -13.84
CA PRO A 410 -31.51 -17.08 -15.04
C PRO A 410 -32.97 -17.54 -15.02
N ASP A 411 -33.26 -18.62 -14.29
CA ASP A 411 -34.57 -19.24 -14.14
C ASP A 411 -34.70 -19.89 -12.74
N ALA A 412 -35.78 -20.61 -12.46
CA ALA A 412 -36.06 -21.21 -11.15
C ALA A 412 -35.38 -22.57 -10.89
N GLU A 413 -34.83 -23.22 -11.92
CA GLU A 413 -34.15 -24.53 -11.84
C GLU A 413 -32.62 -24.38 -11.90
N THR A 414 -32.12 -23.34 -12.56
CA THR A 414 -30.70 -23.02 -12.72
C THR A 414 -30.18 -22.18 -11.53
N PRO A 415 -29.14 -22.62 -10.81
CA PRO A 415 -28.60 -21.89 -9.66
C PRO A 415 -27.88 -20.57 -10.04
N PRO A 416 -27.67 -19.65 -9.10
CA PRO A 416 -26.80 -18.50 -9.31
C PRO A 416 -25.34 -18.95 -9.52
N ARG A 417 -24.57 -18.15 -10.26
CA ARG A 417 -23.22 -18.51 -10.74
C ARG A 417 -22.16 -17.50 -10.31
N VAL A 418 -21.03 -17.99 -9.83
CA VAL A 418 -19.84 -17.22 -9.44
C VAL A 418 -18.63 -17.72 -10.20
N GLU A 419 -18.12 -16.92 -11.14
CA GLU A 419 -16.89 -17.22 -11.86
C GLU A 419 -15.70 -16.53 -11.18
N LEU A 420 -14.94 -17.29 -10.38
CA LEU A 420 -13.81 -16.78 -9.62
C LEU A 420 -12.57 -16.70 -10.52
N THR A 421 -12.15 -15.48 -10.88
CA THR A 421 -10.95 -15.27 -11.71
C THR A 421 -9.68 -15.44 -10.87
N TYR A 422 -9.65 -14.84 -9.68
CA TYR A 422 -8.67 -15.03 -8.61
C TYR A 422 -9.16 -14.37 -7.30
N GLY A 423 -8.51 -14.67 -6.19
CA GLY A 423 -8.80 -14.14 -4.85
C GLY A 423 -9.41 -15.18 -3.91
N ARG A 424 -10.30 -14.72 -3.04
CA ARG A 424 -10.89 -15.46 -1.91
C ARG A 424 -12.41 -15.24 -1.88
N LEU A 425 -13.14 -16.33 -2.00
CA LEU A 425 -14.61 -16.41 -1.95
C LEU A 425 -15.03 -17.22 -0.72
N VAL A 426 -16.01 -16.73 0.04
CA VAL A 426 -16.77 -17.53 1.00
C VAL A 426 -18.19 -17.67 0.47
N LEU A 427 -18.74 -18.88 0.48
CA LEU A 427 -20.16 -19.14 0.25
C LEU A 427 -20.78 -19.72 1.52
N SER A 428 -21.99 -19.29 1.85
CA SER A 428 -22.73 -19.74 3.03
C SER A 428 -24.20 -19.97 2.73
N GLN A 429 -24.81 -20.94 3.41
CA GLN A 429 -26.27 -21.05 3.47
C GLN A 429 -26.79 -20.12 4.57
N GLU A 430 -27.56 -19.11 4.17
CA GLU A 430 -28.14 -18.10 5.04
C GLU A 430 -29.63 -18.36 5.34
N GLY A 431 -30.07 -17.90 6.52
CA GLY A 431 -31.47 -18.03 6.97
C GLY A 431 -31.89 -19.43 7.41
N ASP A 432 -33.12 -19.54 7.90
CA ASP A 432 -33.67 -20.73 8.57
C ASP A 432 -34.15 -21.84 7.59
N SER A 433 -33.62 -21.90 6.37
CA SER A 433 -34.00 -22.95 5.40
C SER A 433 -33.37 -24.29 5.77
N GLU A 434 -34.20 -25.33 5.93
CA GLU A 434 -33.72 -26.73 6.04
C GLU A 434 -33.37 -27.36 4.67
N GLU A 435 -33.80 -26.75 3.56
CA GLU A 435 -33.51 -27.24 2.21
C GLU A 435 -32.11 -26.81 1.74
N PRO A 436 -31.34 -27.70 1.08
CA PRO A 436 -29.98 -27.40 0.63
C PRO A 436 -29.98 -26.51 -0.62
N VAL A 437 -29.21 -25.41 -0.58
CA VAL A 437 -29.06 -24.48 -1.70
C VAL A 437 -27.87 -24.85 -2.58
N THR A 438 -27.95 -24.63 -3.90
CA THR A 438 -26.84 -24.92 -4.84
C THR A 438 -26.36 -23.65 -5.53
N VAL A 439 -25.05 -23.55 -5.72
CA VAL A 439 -24.36 -22.47 -6.47
C VAL A 439 -23.47 -23.10 -7.53
N GLU A 440 -23.43 -22.54 -8.74
CA GLU A 440 -22.38 -22.88 -9.72
C GLU A 440 -21.14 -22.01 -9.44
N VAL A 441 -20.01 -22.64 -9.14
CA VAL A 441 -18.72 -21.95 -9.00
C VAL A 441 -17.84 -22.35 -10.18
N VAL A 442 -17.38 -21.38 -10.96
CA VAL A 442 -16.52 -21.64 -12.13
C VAL A 442 -15.09 -21.18 -11.82
N ILE A 443 -14.13 -22.09 -12.02
CA ILE A 443 -12.71 -21.92 -11.69
C ILE A 443 -11.88 -22.40 -12.89
N ASP A 444 -11.06 -21.50 -13.46
CA ASP A 444 -10.37 -21.67 -14.76
C ASP A 444 -11.23 -22.26 -15.88
N SER A 445 -12.47 -21.78 -16.01
CA SER A 445 -13.48 -22.26 -16.98
C SER A 445 -14.11 -23.62 -16.67
N VAL A 446 -13.66 -24.33 -15.63
CA VAL A 446 -14.28 -25.59 -15.17
C VAL A 446 -15.44 -25.28 -14.20
N PRO A 447 -16.67 -25.75 -14.46
CA PRO A 447 -17.81 -25.55 -13.58
C PRO A 447 -17.85 -26.58 -12.44
N TYR A 448 -18.15 -26.12 -11.23
CA TYR A 448 -18.36 -26.92 -10.04
C TYR A 448 -19.74 -26.61 -9.44
N ALA A 449 -20.55 -27.64 -9.21
CA ALA A 449 -21.77 -27.53 -8.42
C ALA A 449 -21.43 -27.63 -6.93
N ALA A 450 -21.75 -26.57 -6.19
CA ALA A 450 -21.58 -26.45 -4.75
C ALA A 450 -22.95 -26.50 -4.07
N THR A 451 -23.39 -27.68 -3.64
CA THR A 451 -24.62 -27.83 -2.86
C THR A 451 -24.30 -27.71 -1.37
N LEU A 452 -24.75 -26.61 -0.78
CA LEU A 452 -24.65 -26.28 0.63
C LEU A 452 -25.88 -26.83 1.36
N GLY A 453 -25.70 -27.38 2.57
CA GLY A 453 -26.79 -27.70 3.49
C GLY A 453 -26.92 -26.67 4.62
N PRO A 454 -27.93 -26.80 5.51
CA PRO A 454 -28.19 -25.82 6.56
C PRO A 454 -26.97 -25.50 7.43
N GLY A 455 -26.64 -24.21 7.54
CA GLY A 455 -25.46 -23.72 8.26
C GLY A 455 -24.10 -24.10 7.64
N ALA A 456 -24.06 -24.47 6.35
CA ALA A 456 -22.82 -24.77 5.66
C ALA A 456 -22.03 -23.52 5.26
N VAL A 457 -20.71 -23.62 5.35
CA VAL A 457 -19.75 -22.57 4.97
C VAL A 457 -18.63 -23.20 4.14
N LEU A 458 -18.48 -22.74 2.91
CA LEU A 458 -17.51 -23.18 1.92
C LEU A 458 -16.58 -22.01 1.56
N ALA A 459 -15.32 -22.10 1.94
CA ALA A 459 -14.29 -21.12 1.58
C ALA A 459 -13.49 -21.61 0.36
N ILE A 460 -13.17 -20.72 -0.58
CA ILE A 460 -12.44 -21.03 -1.80
C ILE A 460 -11.40 -19.93 -2.03
N ALA A 461 -10.12 -20.28 -2.05
CA ALA A 461 -9.04 -19.38 -2.46
C ALA A 461 -8.47 -19.85 -3.80
N ALA A 462 -8.25 -18.94 -4.76
CA ALA A 462 -7.74 -19.24 -6.10
C ALA A 462 -6.75 -18.17 -6.55
N ASP A 463 -5.56 -18.54 -7.02
CA ASP A 463 -4.60 -17.58 -7.56
C ASP A 463 -3.66 -18.21 -8.60
N ARG A 464 -3.03 -17.37 -9.41
CA ARG A 464 -1.96 -17.73 -10.35
C ARG A 464 -0.63 -17.28 -9.74
N PRO A 465 0.00 -18.09 -8.87
CA PRO A 465 1.18 -17.67 -8.14
C PRO A 465 2.30 -17.23 -9.09
N PHE A 466 3.06 -16.22 -8.66
CA PHE A 466 4.27 -15.80 -9.37
C PHE A 466 5.28 -16.95 -9.47
N ASP A 467 5.73 -17.22 -10.69
CA ASP A 467 6.88 -18.09 -10.97
C ASP A 467 7.88 -17.34 -11.85
N SER A 468 9.16 -17.47 -11.53
CA SER A 468 10.22 -16.56 -11.99
C SER A 468 10.70 -16.94 -13.39
N GLY A 469 10.58 -16.02 -14.35
CA GLY A 469 10.86 -16.31 -15.75
C GLY A 469 9.75 -17.12 -16.46
N HIS A 470 8.56 -17.21 -15.86
CA HIS A 470 7.36 -17.61 -16.59
C HIS A 470 6.97 -16.51 -17.59
N PRO A 471 6.73 -16.80 -18.89
CA PRO A 471 6.53 -15.78 -19.91
C PRO A 471 5.15 -15.11 -19.80
N ALA A 472 5.00 -14.19 -18.84
CA ALA A 472 3.71 -13.55 -18.52
C ALA A 472 3.11 -12.72 -19.66
N LEU A 473 3.92 -12.28 -20.63
CA LEU A 473 3.49 -11.61 -21.85
C LEU A 473 2.93 -12.56 -22.93
N GLU A 474 3.11 -13.88 -22.78
CA GLU A 474 2.63 -14.90 -23.71
C GLU A 474 1.54 -15.78 -23.10
N ALA A 475 1.71 -16.15 -21.81
CA ALA A 475 0.83 -17.07 -21.09
C ALA A 475 0.54 -16.60 -19.66
N ARG A 476 -0.64 -16.94 -19.14
CA ARG A 476 -0.99 -16.79 -17.72
C ARG A 476 -0.31 -17.91 -16.93
N ALA A 477 0.20 -17.65 -15.73
CA ALA A 477 0.76 -18.72 -14.89
C ALA A 477 -0.33 -19.76 -14.52
N PRO A 478 0.01 -21.03 -14.25
CA PRO A 478 -0.97 -22.05 -13.89
C PRO A 478 -1.81 -21.65 -12.66
N LEU A 479 -3.13 -21.92 -12.70
CA LEU A 479 -3.99 -21.63 -11.55
C LEU A 479 -3.81 -22.70 -10.46
N VAL A 480 -3.73 -22.25 -9.21
CA VAL A 480 -3.91 -23.06 -8.01
C VAL A 480 -5.15 -22.55 -7.29
N ALA A 481 -6.09 -23.44 -6.97
CA ALA A 481 -7.21 -23.14 -6.10
C ALA A 481 -7.37 -24.21 -5.01
N MET A 482 -7.89 -23.79 -3.86
CA MET A 482 -8.13 -24.64 -2.69
C MET A 482 -9.50 -24.32 -2.11
N ALA A 483 -10.38 -25.31 -2.11
CA ALA A 483 -11.75 -25.20 -1.57
C ALA A 483 -11.87 -26.00 -0.26
N HIS A 484 -12.38 -25.36 0.79
CA HIS A 484 -12.44 -25.84 2.17
C HIS A 484 -13.90 -25.81 2.67
N GLY A 485 -14.50 -26.98 2.90
CA GLY A 485 -15.74 -27.06 3.67
C GLY A 485 -15.45 -26.91 5.17
N LEU A 486 -15.93 -25.82 5.78
CA LEU A 486 -15.64 -25.44 7.16
C LEU A 486 -16.76 -25.79 8.13
N ALA A 487 -18.02 -25.61 7.70
CA ALA A 487 -19.22 -25.90 8.49
C ALA A 487 -20.30 -26.62 7.65
N GLY A 488 -21.29 -27.17 8.34
CA GLY A 488 -22.47 -27.84 7.76
C GLY A 488 -22.14 -29.08 6.92
N THR A 489 -23.05 -29.42 6.00
CA THR A 489 -22.84 -30.45 4.98
C THR A 489 -22.65 -29.77 3.63
N ILE A 490 -21.63 -30.16 2.88
CA ILE A 490 -21.32 -29.59 1.56
C ILE A 490 -21.10 -30.75 0.60
N GLU A 491 -21.82 -30.75 -0.52
CA GLU A 491 -21.54 -31.61 -1.66
C GLU A 491 -20.91 -30.78 -2.77
N TRP A 492 -19.63 -31.06 -3.04
CA TRP A 492 -18.85 -30.39 -4.08
C TRP A 492 -18.61 -31.38 -5.23
N SER A 493 -18.97 -30.98 -6.46
CA SER A 493 -18.86 -31.85 -7.63
C SER A 493 -18.64 -31.10 -8.93
N SER A 494 -18.02 -31.77 -9.91
CA SER A 494 -17.85 -31.30 -11.28
C SER A 494 -17.78 -32.50 -12.22
N ALA A 495 -18.53 -32.45 -13.32
CA ALA A 495 -18.56 -33.53 -14.31
C ALA A 495 -17.22 -33.64 -15.06
N ASP A 496 -16.65 -32.50 -15.45
CA ASP A 496 -15.50 -32.37 -16.34
C ASP A 496 -14.23 -32.98 -15.75
N VAL A 497 -13.99 -32.75 -14.45
CA VAL A 497 -12.89 -33.37 -13.68
C VAL A 497 -13.31 -34.65 -12.94
N GLY A 498 -14.54 -35.15 -13.16
CA GLY A 498 -15.05 -36.38 -12.54
C GLY A 498 -15.15 -36.35 -11.00
N LEU A 499 -15.23 -35.16 -10.41
CA LEU A 499 -15.20 -34.95 -8.96
C LEU A 499 -16.61 -35.05 -8.37
N LYS A 500 -16.78 -35.80 -7.28
CA LYS A 500 -17.98 -35.76 -6.42
C LYS A 500 -17.62 -36.15 -5.00
N THR A 501 -17.83 -35.25 -4.04
CA THR A 501 -17.31 -35.39 -2.66
C THR A 501 -18.15 -34.63 -1.64
N THR A 502 -18.36 -35.26 -0.48
CA THR A 502 -19.04 -34.69 0.70
C THR A 502 -18.12 -34.59 1.93
N LYS A 503 -16.80 -34.69 1.76
CA LYS A 503 -15.83 -34.72 2.85
C LYS A 503 -15.22 -33.33 3.09
N PRO A 504 -15.30 -32.73 4.29
CA PRO A 504 -14.68 -31.45 4.61
C PRO A 504 -13.15 -31.61 4.66
N ARG A 505 -12.51 -31.39 3.51
CA ARG A 505 -11.06 -31.38 3.31
C ARG A 505 -10.72 -30.31 2.28
N PRO A 506 -9.51 -29.72 2.33
CA PRO A 506 -9.02 -28.90 1.22
C PRO A 506 -9.02 -29.70 -0.08
N TRP A 507 -9.86 -29.31 -1.02
CA TRP A 507 -9.87 -29.79 -2.39
C TRP A 507 -8.92 -28.90 -3.19
N ILE A 508 -7.72 -29.41 -3.46
CA ILE A 508 -6.74 -28.75 -4.31
C ILE A 508 -7.16 -28.96 -5.76
N ILE A 509 -7.40 -27.86 -6.44
CA ILE A 509 -7.61 -27.76 -7.88
C ILE A 509 -6.34 -27.11 -8.44
N VAL A 510 -5.68 -27.77 -9.40
CA VAL A 510 -4.56 -27.19 -10.15
C VAL A 510 -4.93 -27.26 -11.62
N GLY A 511 -4.45 -26.32 -12.43
CA GLY A 511 -4.46 -26.46 -13.89
C GLY A 511 -3.62 -27.67 -14.36
N ASP A 512 -3.51 -27.85 -15.68
CA ASP A 512 -2.83 -29.01 -16.30
C ASP A 512 -1.32 -29.15 -15.96
N GLU A 513 -0.71 -28.13 -15.34
CA GLU A 513 0.70 -28.12 -14.94
C GLU A 513 0.88 -28.14 -13.42
N ALA A 514 1.93 -28.83 -12.95
CA ALA A 514 2.18 -29.11 -11.54
C ALA A 514 2.73 -27.90 -10.75
N ALA A 515 1.89 -26.89 -10.53
CA ALA A 515 2.22 -25.69 -9.79
C ALA A 515 2.57 -25.94 -8.31
N ARG A 516 3.48 -25.13 -7.77
CA ARG A 516 3.75 -25.07 -6.32
C ARG A 516 2.55 -24.41 -5.63
N ILE A 517 1.97 -25.07 -4.62
CA ILE A 517 0.87 -24.53 -3.82
C ILE A 517 1.43 -23.49 -2.84
N PRO A 518 1.00 -22.21 -2.86
CA PRO A 518 1.41 -21.22 -1.88
C PRO A 518 0.84 -21.52 -0.50
N ALA A 519 1.62 -21.24 0.56
CA ALA A 519 1.13 -21.33 1.93
C ALA A 519 -0.11 -20.44 2.18
N ALA A 520 -0.18 -19.28 1.51
CA ALA A 520 -1.30 -18.33 1.61
C ALA A 520 -2.63 -18.82 0.98
N LEU A 521 -2.62 -19.89 0.20
CA LEU A 521 -3.82 -20.63 -0.25
C LEU A 521 -4.10 -21.87 0.60
N SER A 522 -3.12 -22.35 1.38
CA SER A 522 -3.21 -23.60 2.15
C SER A 522 -3.94 -23.47 3.48
N ASP A 523 -4.05 -22.26 4.00
CA ASP A 523 -4.75 -21.91 5.25
C ASP A 523 -6.11 -21.25 4.95
N ALA A 524 -7.07 -21.46 5.84
CA ALA A 524 -8.42 -20.89 5.81
C ALA A 524 -8.65 -19.82 6.89
N GLY A 525 -7.66 -19.50 7.75
CA GLY A 525 -7.82 -18.49 8.82
C GLY A 525 -8.27 -17.09 8.35
N TRP A 526 -8.07 -16.77 7.07
CA TRP A 526 -8.57 -15.53 6.43
C TRP A 526 -10.09 -15.42 6.37
N VAL A 527 -10.83 -16.51 6.58
CA VAL A 527 -12.30 -16.55 6.53
C VAL A 527 -12.92 -15.85 7.73
N ASP A 528 -12.46 -16.20 8.94
CA ASP A 528 -12.89 -15.58 10.20
C ASP A 528 -12.26 -14.19 10.38
N ARG A 529 -11.01 -14.01 9.94
CA ARG A 529 -10.27 -12.76 10.12
C ARG A 529 -9.21 -12.53 9.04
N LEU A 530 -9.36 -11.44 8.28
CA LEU A 530 -8.31 -10.95 7.40
C LEU A 530 -7.20 -10.24 8.19
N GLU A 531 -5.94 -10.64 7.99
CA GLU A 531 -4.77 -10.04 8.65
C GLU A 531 -4.37 -8.70 8.01
N VAL A 532 -5.12 -7.64 8.31
CA VAL A 532 -4.82 -6.30 7.78
C VAL A 532 -3.70 -5.61 8.57
N SER A 533 -2.66 -5.16 7.85
CA SER A 533 -1.50 -4.46 8.42
C SER A 533 -1.93 -3.20 9.22
N PRO A 534 -1.15 -2.73 10.22
CA PRO A 534 -1.48 -1.50 10.94
C PRO A 534 -1.55 -0.27 10.04
N ALA A 535 -0.71 -0.24 9.00
CA ALA A 535 -0.70 0.81 7.98
C ALA A 535 -1.93 0.75 7.08
N ASP A 536 -2.33 -0.46 6.66
CA ASP A 536 -3.47 -0.66 5.76
C ASP A 536 -4.78 -0.36 6.49
N ARG A 537 -4.89 -0.69 7.79
CA ARG A 537 -6.01 -0.26 8.67
C ARG A 537 -6.11 1.26 8.84
N TYR A 538 -5.02 1.99 8.72
CA TYR A 538 -5.04 3.46 8.66
C TYR A 538 -5.44 3.96 7.26
N ALA A 539 -4.97 3.29 6.20
CA ALA A 539 -5.25 3.65 4.82
C ALA A 539 -6.71 3.40 4.38
N GLN A 540 -7.33 2.33 4.86
CA GLN A 540 -8.70 1.91 4.52
C GLN A 540 -9.74 3.05 4.62
N PRO A 541 -9.94 3.71 5.77
CA PRO A 541 -10.96 4.76 5.88
C PRO A 541 -10.62 6.03 5.09
N GLU A 542 -9.35 6.30 4.76
CA GLU A 542 -8.97 7.40 3.88
C GLU A 542 -9.31 7.07 2.41
N LEU A 543 -8.95 5.88 1.94
CA LEU A 543 -9.28 5.41 0.59
C LEU A 543 -10.80 5.31 0.38
N ALA A 544 -11.54 4.78 1.36
CA ALA A 544 -13.00 4.68 1.33
C ALA A 544 -13.70 6.06 1.38
N ARG A 545 -13.02 7.12 1.84
CA ARG A 545 -13.48 8.52 1.72
C ARG A 545 -13.03 9.21 0.44
N GLY A 546 -11.99 8.71 -0.23
CA GLY A 546 -11.50 9.20 -1.51
C GLY A 546 -12.26 8.68 -2.74
N LEU A 547 -13.02 7.58 -2.61
CA LEU A 547 -13.83 6.99 -3.69
C LEU A 547 -15.33 7.25 -3.51
N LEU A 548 -15.86 8.20 -4.26
CA LEU A 548 -17.29 8.48 -4.39
C LEU A 548 -18.01 7.35 -5.15
N THR A 549 -19.29 7.15 -4.83
CA THR A 549 -20.18 6.24 -5.57
C THR A 549 -20.68 6.88 -6.86
N GLY A 550 -21.11 6.06 -7.82
CA GLY A 550 -21.63 6.51 -9.12
C GLY A 550 -20.59 7.07 -10.11
N GLU A 551 -19.49 7.64 -9.62
CA GLU A 551 -18.39 8.19 -10.44
C GLU A 551 -17.38 7.13 -10.92
N PRO A 552 -16.65 7.37 -12.03
CA PRO A 552 -15.55 6.52 -12.47
C PRO A 552 -14.43 6.43 -11.42
N VAL A 553 -13.98 5.21 -11.13
CA VAL A 553 -13.06 4.94 -10.01
C VAL A 553 -11.60 5.28 -10.33
N TRP A 554 -11.15 5.10 -11.59
CA TRP A 554 -9.75 5.32 -11.96
C TRP A 554 -9.24 6.75 -11.70
N PRO A 555 -9.90 7.84 -12.17
CA PRO A 555 -9.45 9.20 -11.88
C PRO A 555 -9.38 9.52 -10.38
N GLN A 556 -10.26 8.91 -9.58
CA GLN A 556 -10.27 9.07 -8.13
C GLN A 556 -9.11 8.31 -7.47
N LEU A 557 -8.83 7.06 -7.89
CA LEU A 557 -7.66 6.30 -7.44
C LEU A 557 -6.34 7.00 -7.80
N LEU A 558 -6.24 7.61 -8.97
CA LEU A 558 -5.07 8.39 -9.38
C LEU A 558 -4.83 9.60 -8.48
N VAL A 559 -5.89 10.31 -8.05
CA VAL A 559 -5.80 11.40 -7.08
C VAL A 559 -5.41 10.89 -5.69
N VAL A 560 -6.00 9.78 -5.22
CA VAL A 560 -5.68 9.21 -3.89
C VAL A 560 -4.27 8.60 -3.84
N ALA A 561 -3.75 8.09 -4.97
CA ALA A 561 -2.36 7.67 -5.13
C ALA A 561 -1.38 8.84 -5.41
N GLY A 562 -1.86 10.09 -5.45
CA GLY A 562 -1.06 11.27 -5.76
C GLY A 562 0.04 11.60 -4.74
N GLU A 563 1.00 12.43 -5.15
CA GLU A 563 2.20 12.79 -4.37
C GLU A 563 1.90 13.28 -2.93
N GLU A 564 0.81 14.03 -2.73
CA GLU A 564 0.39 14.62 -1.45
C GLU A 564 -0.16 13.61 -0.42
N SER A 565 -0.57 12.40 -0.83
CA SER A 565 -1.14 11.39 0.07
C SER A 565 -0.09 10.77 1.00
N PHE A 566 -0.52 10.39 2.20
CA PHE A 566 0.27 9.53 3.10
C PHE A 566 0.68 8.23 2.38
N GLN A 567 1.87 7.73 2.70
CA GLN A 567 2.49 6.55 2.05
C GLN A 567 1.58 5.32 2.08
N GLU A 568 0.91 5.09 3.20
CA GLU A 568 0.00 3.98 3.44
C GLU A 568 -1.23 4.07 2.54
N VAL A 569 -1.82 5.27 2.47
CA VAL A 569 -2.98 5.59 1.61
C VAL A 569 -2.62 5.43 0.14
N ARG A 570 -1.45 5.95 -0.26
CA ARG A 570 -0.90 5.80 -1.62
C ARG A 570 -0.70 4.35 -1.99
N SER A 571 -0.04 3.56 -1.13
CA SER A 571 0.24 2.14 -1.39
C SER A 571 -1.04 1.33 -1.55
N LEU A 572 -2.06 1.57 -0.72
CA LEU A 572 -3.34 0.88 -0.84
C LEU A 572 -4.09 1.31 -2.13
N ALA A 573 -4.08 2.60 -2.46
CA ALA A 573 -4.66 3.12 -3.70
C ALA A 573 -3.96 2.60 -4.96
N ALA A 574 -2.62 2.47 -4.95
CA ALA A 574 -1.85 1.91 -6.06
C ALA A 574 -2.14 0.41 -6.27
N ARG A 575 -2.29 -0.37 -5.18
CA ARG A 575 -2.74 -1.77 -5.25
C ARG A 575 -4.17 -1.89 -5.76
N ALA A 576 -5.07 -0.98 -5.34
CA ALA A 576 -6.43 -0.93 -5.85
C ALA A 576 -6.51 -0.50 -7.33
N ALA A 577 -5.60 0.37 -7.79
CA ALA A 577 -5.49 0.78 -9.20
C ALA A 577 -5.05 -0.38 -10.09
N ALA A 578 -4.01 -1.13 -9.68
CA ALA A 578 -3.60 -2.36 -10.37
C ALA A 578 -4.75 -3.38 -10.45
N ALA A 579 -5.56 -3.52 -9.39
CA ALA A 579 -6.72 -4.43 -9.36
C ALA A 579 -7.81 -4.10 -10.39
N VAL A 580 -8.00 -2.82 -10.74
CA VAL A 580 -8.93 -2.37 -11.80
C VAL A 580 -8.28 -2.26 -13.19
N GLY A 581 -6.99 -2.57 -13.30
CA GLY A 581 -6.26 -2.62 -14.57
C GLY A 581 -5.37 -1.40 -14.87
N HIS A 582 -5.10 -0.54 -13.89
CA HIS A 582 -4.25 0.65 -14.03
C HIS A 582 -3.01 0.55 -13.11
N PRO A 583 -1.90 -0.07 -13.56
CA PRO A 583 -0.70 -0.26 -12.75
C PRO A 583 0.15 1.01 -12.61
N ASP A 584 -0.23 2.12 -13.22
CA ASP A 584 0.52 3.38 -13.31
C ASP A 584 1.05 3.89 -11.95
N PRO A 585 0.24 3.98 -10.87
CA PRO A 585 0.73 4.49 -9.59
C PRO A 585 1.65 3.49 -8.87
N LEU A 586 1.56 2.20 -9.24
CA LEU A 586 2.42 1.14 -8.72
C LEU A 586 3.78 1.16 -9.42
N VAL A 587 3.81 1.42 -10.73
CA VAL A 587 5.04 1.64 -11.52
C VAL A 587 5.75 2.94 -11.12
N ASP A 588 5.02 4.04 -10.95
CA ASP A 588 5.62 5.32 -10.53
C ASP A 588 6.27 5.22 -9.13
N SER A 589 5.75 4.36 -8.25
CA SER A 589 6.29 4.17 -6.89
C SER A 589 7.79 3.85 -6.83
N PHE A 590 8.35 3.20 -7.87
CA PHE A 590 9.79 2.88 -7.94
C PHE A 590 10.66 4.13 -8.21
N ARG A 591 10.07 5.22 -8.71
CA ARG A 591 10.71 6.54 -8.89
C ARG A 591 10.68 7.38 -7.61
N LEU A 592 9.78 7.05 -6.68
CA LEU A 592 9.57 7.78 -5.42
C LEU A 592 10.47 7.26 -4.30
N ALA A 593 11.50 8.02 -3.92
CA ALA A 593 12.42 7.67 -2.82
C ALA A 593 11.71 7.46 -1.45
N LYS A 594 10.56 8.12 -1.24
CA LYS A 594 9.71 7.93 -0.06
C LYS A 594 9.07 6.53 0.00
N GLU A 595 8.87 5.87 -1.14
CA GLU A 595 8.31 4.52 -1.22
C GLU A 595 9.34 3.40 -0.99
N SER A 596 10.55 3.74 -0.53
CA SER A 596 11.64 2.78 -0.28
C SER A 596 11.37 1.72 0.79
N ALA A 597 10.38 1.94 1.66
CA ALA A 597 9.89 0.91 2.59
C ALA A 597 8.94 -0.12 1.92
N ARG A 598 8.33 0.24 0.78
CA ARG A 598 7.26 -0.52 0.10
C ARG A 598 7.68 -1.16 -1.22
N TRP A 599 8.81 -0.77 -1.83
CA TRP A 599 9.23 -1.28 -3.16
C TRP A 599 9.19 -2.81 -3.33
N ARG A 600 9.50 -3.62 -2.31
CA ARG A 600 9.40 -5.09 -2.41
C ARG A 600 7.95 -5.60 -2.45
N GLU A 601 7.05 -4.97 -1.68
CA GLU A 601 5.61 -5.24 -1.70
C GLU A 601 5.00 -4.82 -3.04
N ASN A 602 5.40 -3.64 -3.54
CA ASN A 602 4.95 -3.13 -4.83
C ASN A 602 5.44 -4.01 -6.01
N LEU A 603 6.66 -4.55 -5.92
CA LEU A 603 7.20 -5.50 -6.91
C LEU A 603 6.43 -6.82 -6.87
N GLN A 604 6.10 -7.34 -5.68
CA GLN A 604 5.27 -8.53 -5.57
C GLN A 604 3.87 -8.30 -6.17
N MET A 605 3.26 -7.14 -5.95
CA MET A 605 1.97 -6.82 -6.56
C MET A 605 2.05 -6.72 -8.10
N LEU A 606 3.12 -6.16 -8.67
CA LEU A 606 3.32 -6.18 -10.13
C LEU A 606 3.49 -7.61 -10.66
N ARG A 607 4.25 -8.45 -9.95
CA ARG A 607 4.45 -9.87 -10.26
C ARG A 607 3.15 -10.66 -10.26
N ASP A 608 2.36 -10.52 -9.20
CA ASP A 608 1.07 -11.20 -9.05
C ASP A 608 0.06 -10.67 -10.10
N THR A 609 0.08 -9.38 -10.41
CA THR A 609 -0.76 -8.78 -11.46
C THR A 609 -0.39 -9.31 -12.85
N ALA A 610 0.91 -9.46 -13.14
CA ALA A 610 1.39 -10.02 -14.40
C ALA A 610 1.09 -11.53 -14.54
N SER A 611 1.32 -12.34 -13.50
CA SER A 611 1.07 -13.79 -13.54
C SER A 611 -0.43 -14.13 -13.72
N ARG A 612 -1.32 -13.26 -13.21
CA ARG A 612 -2.78 -13.40 -13.33
C ARG A 612 -3.32 -13.18 -14.75
N SER A 613 -2.73 -12.29 -15.56
CA SER A 613 -3.26 -11.96 -16.89
C SER A 613 -2.23 -11.41 -17.86
N VAL A 614 -2.16 -11.99 -19.06
CA VAL A 614 -1.32 -11.51 -20.18
C VAL A 614 -1.65 -10.06 -20.56
N ALA A 615 -2.93 -9.67 -20.53
CA ALA A 615 -3.34 -8.29 -20.80
C ALA A 615 -2.84 -7.32 -19.72
N GLN A 616 -2.67 -7.77 -18.48
CA GLN A 616 -2.10 -6.96 -17.39
C GLN A 616 -0.57 -6.92 -17.44
N ALA A 617 0.10 -8.00 -17.81
CA ALA A 617 1.54 -7.99 -18.09
C ALA A 617 1.89 -7.01 -19.23
N GLY A 618 1.11 -7.03 -20.31
CA GLY A 618 1.25 -6.08 -21.43
C GLY A 618 0.95 -4.64 -21.03
N GLU A 619 -0.02 -4.40 -20.15
CA GLU A 619 -0.32 -3.06 -19.62
C GLU A 619 0.80 -2.53 -18.72
N ILE A 620 1.41 -3.37 -17.89
CA ILE A 620 2.61 -3.01 -17.11
C ILE A 620 3.77 -2.63 -18.06
N GLN A 621 3.97 -3.39 -19.14
CA GLN A 621 4.98 -3.06 -20.17
C GLN A 621 4.67 -1.72 -20.87
N ARG A 622 3.41 -1.47 -21.25
CA ARG A 622 2.96 -0.20 -21.85
C ARG A 622 3.26 1.00 -20.95
N VAL A 623 2.92 0.89 -19.66
CA VAL A 623 3.17 1.93 -18.64
C VAL A 623 4.68 2.15 -18.43
N PHE A 624 5.50 1.10 -18.43
CA PHE A 624 6.96 1.28 -18.44
C PHE A 624 7.44 1.98 -19.72
N GLY A 625 6.85 1.69 -20.88
CA GLY A 625 7.16 2.35 -22.17
C GLY A 625 6.92 3.85 -22.11
N GLU A 626 5.77 4.28 -21.60
CA GLU A 626 5.41 5.70 -21.46
C GLU A 626 6.27 6.45 -20.43
N MET A 627 6.72 5.78 -19.36
CA MET A 627 7.52 6.41 -18.30
C MET A 627 9.04 6.39 -18.53
N PHE A 628 9.57 5.38 -19.24
CA PHE A 628 11.02 5.12 -19.37
C PHE A 628 11.50 4.84 -20.80
N GLY A 629 10.59 4.76 -21.78
CA GLY A 629 10.86 4.45 -23.19
C GLY A 629 10.98 2.95 -23.47
N GLU A 630 10.44 2.49 -24.61
CA GLU A 630 10.31 1.07 -25.03
C GLU A 630 11.52 0.18 -24.67
N ARG A 631 12.72 0.55 -25.11
CA ARG A 631 13.96 -0.23 -24.90
C ARG A 631 14.36 -0.38 -23.42
N THR A 632 13.89 0.52 -22.55
CA THR A 632 14.02 0.39 -21.09
C THR A 632 12.86 -0.42 -20.53
N ALA A 633 11.65 -0.29 -21.09
CA ALA A 633 10.47 -1.03 -20.68
C ALA A 633 10.63 -2.55 -20.85
N GLU A 634 11.30 -3.00 -21.91
CA GLU A 634 11.76 -4.39 -22.10
C GLU A 634 12.61 -4.85 -20.90
N GLU A 635 13.67 -4.12 -20.56
CA GLU A 635 14.54 -4.45 -19.41
C GLU A 635 13.77 -4.46 -18.07
N LEU A 636 12.78 -3.58 -17.90
CA LEU A 636 12.01 -3.45 -16.66
C LEU A 636 10.91 -4.51 -16.52
N ILE A 637 10.23 -4.91 -17.60
CA ILE A 637 9.23 -5.99 -17.54
C ILE A 637 9.90 -7.34 -17.29
N ASP A 638 11.08 -7.58 -17.88
CA ASP A 638 11.90 -8.76 -17.58
C ASP A 638 12.32 -8.80 -16.10
N MET A 639 12.67 -7.65 -15.51
CA MET A 639 12.96 -7.56 -14.07
C MET A 639 11.73 -7.78 -13.18
N VAL A 640 10.51 -7.45 -13.64
CA VAL A 640 9.27 -7.80 -12.94
C VAL A 640 9.00 -9.30 -13.03
N ILE A 641 8.97 -9.86 -14.25
CA ILE A 641 8.78 -11.30 -14.53
C ILE A 641 9.86 -12.16 -13.86
N GLY A 642 11.04 -11.60 -13.65
CA GLY A 642 12.19 -12.32 -13.12
C GLY A 642 12.79 -13.29 -14.13
N PHE A 643 13.86 -13.94 -13.72
CA PHE A 643 14.66 -14.83 -14.55
C PHE A 643 14.61 -16.26 -14.01
N ARG A 644 14.79 -17.24 -14.88
CA ARG A 644 14.85 -18.66 -14.52
C ARG A 644 16.18 -19.00 -13.88
N ASP A 645 16.23 -20.12 -13.17
CA ASP A 645 17.44 -20.57 -12.51
C ASP A 645 18.55 -20.95 -13.53
N GLU A 646 18.20 -21.37 -14.75
CA GLU A 646 19.15 -21.54 -15.86
C GLU A 646 19.77 -20.22 -16.35
N GLU A 647 19.01 -19.13 -16.30
CA GLU A 647 19.42 -17.80 -16.78
C GLU A 647 20.24 -17.04 -15.72
N ILE A 648 19.93 -17.28 -14.44
CA ILE A 648 20.72 -16.85 -13.29
C ILE A 648 22.03 -17.65 -13.21
N GLY A 649 21.97 -18.97 -13.42
CA GLY A 649 23.08 -19.91 -13.29
C GLY A 649 23.04 -20.69 -11.97
N PHE A 650 23.50 -21.95 -12.00
CA PHE A 650 23.49 -22.87 -10.86
C PHE A 650 24.82 -22.90 -10.07
N ASP A 651 25.89 -22.34 -10.64
CA ASP A 651 27.24 -22.32 -10.09
C ASP A 651 27.98 -21.03 -10.46
N ALA A 652 29.15 -20.78 -9.86
CA ALA A 652 29.92 -19.57 -10.11
C ALA A 652 30.31 -19.35 -11.60
N GLU A 653 30.51 -20.41 -12.39
CA GLU A 653 30.91 -20.28 -13.81
C GLU A 653 29.71 -19.95 -14.70
N THR A 654 28.52 -20.45 -14.36
CA THR A 654 27.27 -20.12 -15.05
C THR A 654 26.75 -18.74 -14.62
N VAL A 655 26.76 -18.42 -13.33
CA VAL A 655 26.38 -17.10 -12.80
C VAL A 655 27.26 -15.97 -13.36
N ALA A 656 28.57 -16.21 -13.54
CA ALA A 656 29.48 -15.26 -14.20
C ALA A 656 29.24 -15.05 -15.72
N ARG A 657 28.26 -15.75 -16.32
CA ARG A 657 27.84 -15.62 -17.73
C ARG A 657 26.32 -15.50 -17.90
N GLY A 658 25.56 -15.41 -16.81
CA GLY A 658 24.10 -15.30 -16.83
C GLY A 658 23.62 -13.84 -16.82
N VAL A 659 22.36 -13.64 -16.44
CA VAL A 659 21.70 -12.31 -16.43
C VAL A 659 22.30 -11.33 -15.43
N LEU A 660 23.07 -11.78 -14.43
CA LEU A 660 23.68 -10.90 -13.43
C LEU A 660 24.71 -9.91 -14.05
N PRO A 661 25.76 -10.35 -14.78
CA PRO A 661 26.65 -9.45 -15.50
C PRO A 661 26.00 -8.73 -16.68
N GLU A 662 25.06 -9.37 -17.39
CA GLU A 662 24.55 -8.84 -18.67
C GLU A 662 23.40 -7.84 -18.51
N VAL A 663 22.52 -8.02 -17.54
CA VAL A 663 21.33 -7.17 -17.32
C VAL A 663 21.39 -6.44 -15.98
N ILE A 664 21.55 -7.18 -14.87
CA ILE A 664 21.38 -6.63 -13.52
C ILE A 664 22.51 -5.65 -13.14
N VAL A 665 23.77 -6.00 -13.36
CA VAL A 665 24.92 -5.14 -13.03
C VAL A 665 24.95 -3.85 -13.88
N PRO A 666 24.59 -3.85 -15.18
CA PRO A 666 24.30 -2.64 -15.95
C PRO A 666 23.13 -1.82 -15.39
N ALA A 667 21.99 -2.44 -15.08
CA ALA A 667 20.83 -1.73 -14.53
C ALA A 667 21.13 -1.05 -13.16
N LEU A 668 21.95 -1.68 -12.30
CA LEU A 668 22.45 -1.08 -11.06
C LEU A 668 23.36 0.14 -11.29
N LYS A 669 23.91 0.34 -12.49
CA LYS A 669 24.69 1.53 -12.88
C LYS A 669 23.83 2.65 -13.45
N SER A 670 22.55 2.40 -13.76
CA SER A 670 21.63 3.41 -14.32
C SER A 670 21.53 4.67 -13.45
N ASP A 671 21.32 5.82 -14.09
CA ASP A 671 21.06 7.09 -13.41
C ASP A 671 19.60 7.25 -12.96
N ASP A 672 18.66 6.54 -13.60
CA ASP A 672 17.27 6.43 -13.15
C ASP A 672 17.15 5.66 -11.81
N LEU A 673 16.14 5.99 -11.00
CA LEU A 673 15.90 5.32 -9.72
C LEU A 673 15.14 3.99 -9.88
N ALA A 674 14.08 3.92 -10.68
CA ALA A 674 13.25 2.72 -10.78
C ALA A 674 14.06 1.51 -11.29
N THR A 675 14.86 1.74 -12.33
CA THR A 675 15.81 0.78 -12.90
C THR A 675 16.78 0.24 -11.83
N ARG A 676 17.37 1.11 -11.00
CA ARG A 676 18.25 0.69 -9.91
C ARG A 676 17.51 -0.07 -8.80
N VAL A 677 16.27 0.29 -8.52
CA VAL A 677 15.46 -0.35 -7.48
C VAL A 677 15.08 -1.76 -7.89
N LEU A 678 14.48 -1.92 -9.08
CA LEU A 678 14.08 -3.22 -9.61
C LEU A 678 15.29 -4.15 -9.76
N ALA A 679 16.40 -3.67 -10.34
CA ALA A 679 17.64 -4.44 -10.40
C ALA A 679 18.20 -4.84 -9.02
N SER A 680 18.05 -3.99 -8.00
CA SER A 680 18.50 -4.32 -6.64
C SER A 680 17.62 -5.36 -5.94
N LEU A 681 16.30 -5.34 -6.19
CA LEU A 681 15.38 -6.33 -5.66
C LEU A 681 15.56 -7.68 -6.37
N VAL A 682 15.69 -7.68 -7.70
CA VAL A 682 15.96 -8.90 -8.47
C VAL A 682 17.31 -9.51 -8.08
N LEU A 683 18.35 -8.70 -7.82
CA LEU A 683 19.61 -9.22 -7.26
C LEU A 683 19.39 -9.90 -5.91
N GLU A 684 18.67 -9.25 -4.98
CA GLU A 684 18.35 -9.86 -3.67
C GLU A 684 17.51 -11.14 -3.80
N ASP A 685 16.63 -11.25 -4.81
CA ASP A 685 15.82 -12.44 -5.08
C ASP A 685 16.60 -13.58 -5.76
N ALA A 686 17.73 -13.29 -6.42
CA ALA A 686 18.50 -14.23 -7.25
C ALA A 686 19.71 -14.87 -6.55
N ILE A 687 20.33 -14.18 -5.57
CA ILE A 687 21.52 -14.68 -4.84
C ILE A 687 21.29 -14.80 -3.32
N GLU A 688 22.18 -15.50 -2.64
CA GLU A 688 22.18 -15.54 -1.16
C GLU A 688 22.37 -14.14 -0.53
N PRO A 689 21.81 -13.89 0.68
CA PRO A 689 21.86 -12.57 1.32
C PRO A 689 23.28 -12.02 1.55
N MET A 690 23.62 -10.95 0.84
CA MET A 690 24.91 -10.26 0.98
C MET A 690 25.06 -9.57 2.35
N GLU A 691 26.25 -9.62 2.97
CA GLU A 691 26.55 -8.84 4.21
C GLU A 691 26.29 -7.32 4.05
N ARG A 692 26.47 -6.82 2.82
CA ARG A 692 26.41 -5.40 2.48
C ARG A 692 25.71 -5.25 1.12
N PRO A 693 24.37 -5.35 1.07
CA PRO A 693 23.63 -5.26 -0.18
C PRO A 693 23.79 -3.88 -0.83
N TYR A 694 23.42 -3.81 -2.11
CA TYR A 694 23.29 -2.55 -2.84
C TYR A 694 22.17 -1.69 -2.22
N ARG A 695 22.26 -0.37 -2.35
CA ARG A 695 21.22 0.57 -1.89
C ARG A 695 20.96 1.64 -2.96
N PRO A 696 19.78 1.64 -3.62
CA PRO A 696 19.48 2.60 -4.70
C PRO A 696 19.57 4.07 -4.27
N LEU A 697 19.22 4.37 -3.01
CA LEU A 697 19.25 5.72 -2.43
C LEU A 697 20.63 6.17 -1.89
N ASP A 698 21.64 5.29 -1.90
CA ASP A 698 22.97 5.71 -1.46
C ASP A 698 23.63 6.65 -2.49
N SER A 699 24.59 7.47 -2.06
CA SER A 699 25.25 8.42 -2.96
C SER A 699 26.03 7.70 -4.06
N ALA A 700 26.15 8.31 -5.25
CA ALA A 700 26.74 7.66 -6.43
C ALA A 700 28.12 7.03 -6.18
N ARG A 701 28.98 7.67 -5.36
CA ARG A 701 30.26 7.10 -4.91
C ARG A 701 30.11 5.79 -4.14
N LYS A 702 29.13 5.69 -3.23
CA LYS A 702 28.83 4.45 -2.49
C LYS A 702 28.19 3.39 -3.39
N ARG A 703 27.28 3.78 -4.30
CA ARG A 703 26.68 2.86 -5.28
C ARG A 703 27.77 2.22 -6.14
N LEU A 704 28.70 3.00 -6.68
CA LEU A 704 29.87 2.51 -7.41
C LEU A 704 30.79 1.60 -6.56
N GLN A 705 30.92 1.85 -5.25
CA GLN A 705 31.65 0.97 -4.33
C GLN A 705 30.90 -0.34 -4.00
N ALA A 706 29.56 -0.37 -4.10
CA ALA A 706 28.76 -1.58 -3.98
C ALA A 706 28.79 -2.38 -5.30
N ILE A 707 28.62 -1.73 -6.45
CA ILE A 707 28.70 -2.34 -7.79
C ILE A 707 30.05 -3.03 -7.98
N ARG A 708 31.17 -2.34 -7.69
CA ARG A 708 32.52 -2.95 -7.75
C ARG A 708 32.74 -4.11 -6.80
N ARG A 709 31.89 -4.26 -5.77
CA ARG A 709 31.90 -5.44 -4.88
C ARG A 709 31.14 -6.59 -5.53
N VAL A 710 29.95 -6.34 -6.09
CA VAL A 710 29.19 -7.33 -6.87
C VAL A 710 30.02 -7.83 -8.06
N GLU A 711 30.58 -6.92 -8.86
CA GLU A 711 31.50 -7.23 -9.98
C GLU A 711 32.70 -8.07 -9.52
N LYS A 712 33.29 -7.73 -8.36
CA LYS A 712 34.39 -8.54 -7.80
C LYS A 712 33.92 -9.93 -7.38
N GLN A 713 32.83 -10.03 -6.63
CA GLN A 713 32.33 -11.32 -6.12
C GLN A 713 31.87 -12.24 -7.27
N LEU A 714 31.39 -11.66 -8.37
CA LEU A 714 31.11 -12.40 -9.60
C LEU A 714 32.39 -12.98 -10.24
N LEU A 715 33.47 -12.20 -10.28
CA LEU A 715 34.77 -12.63 -10.84
C LEU A 715 35.53 -13.63 -9.94
N ASP A 716 35.44 -13.46 -8.62
CA ASP A 716 36.06 -14.36 -7.63
C ASP A 716 35.26 -15.67 -7.45
N GLY A 717 33.98 -15.70 -7.87
CA GLY A 717 33.07 -16.83 -7.73
C GLY A 717 32.33 -16.92 -6.39
N ASP A 718 32.30 -15.82 -5.63
CA ASP A 718 31.70 -15.72 -4.29
C ASP A 718 30.15 -15.57 -4.32
N LEU A 719 29.53 -15.30 -5.47
CA LEU A 719 28.08 -15.14 -5.59
C LEU A 719 27.40 -16.50 -5.76
N THR A 720 26.80 -17.00 -4.67
CA THR A 720 26.00 -18.23 -4.68
C THR A 720 24.56 -17.92 -5.09
N PRO A 721 24.00 -18.59 -6.11
CA PRO A 721 22.61 -18.42 -6.52
C PRO A 721 21.66 -18.97 -5.45
N ARG A 722 20.49 -18.35 -5.32
CA ARG A 722 19.50 -18.70 -4.29
C ARG A 722 18.70 -19.91 -4.78
N GLY A 723 18.94 -21.10 -4.20
CA GLY A 723 18.14 -22.29 -4.51
C GLY A 723 16.67 -22.10 -4.11
N ARG A 724 15.75 -22.33 -5.06
CA ARG A 724 14.32 -22.00 -4.95
C ARG A 724 13.41 -23.21 -4.77
#